data_AF-A0A6P2IN34-F1
#
_entry.id   AF-A0A6P2IN34-F1
#
_cell.length_a   1.000
_cell.length_b   1.000
_cell.length_c   1.000
_cell.angle_alpha   90.00
_cell.angle_beta   90.00
_cell.angle_gamma   90.00
#
_symmetry.space_group_name_H-M   'P 1'
#
loop_
_entity.id
_entity.type
_entity.pdbx_description
1 polymer ?
#
loop_
_entity_poly.entity_id
_entity_poly.type
_entity_poly.pdbx_seq_one_letter_code
_entity_poly.pdbx_strand_id
1 'polypeptide(L)'
;MNRTLSTLFAGLLIAALSPAALGALPASSAAVAAAGAVRPPVPPADLAARLSNGLALRVAVDNNHAAAAGVPCADLGADGAACATGRLILQNRGHQAIADGGWKLYLHSIRRLLRIDRPGFALRRLTGDLYELTPQPGSVRLAPGERIELPFVAEYWLLRYSDVIPRPYVVVDGAPPAVLRYNDTDDELRYVESLPADAQNNSTGNAPPVAARPDASRALPSVKREQPLPGTLDLRGVELTLPNLPDAQVAALRDRAATLGLDGARVPVWGAVAPRRLPADIATPGGYRLAIGPRGVLIEGYDRAGLYYGVQTLYSLVPAGGGPIPAMLVEDAPRFTHRGMHVDLARNFKHPATLRRLIDQMSAYKLNRLHLHLSDDEGWRIEIPGLPELTAIGSRRCHDPSETRCLLPQLGSGPDNRSGGGYLSRDDYVALVRYAAAHFVEIIPEIDMPAHARAAVVTMEARYNRLHAAGREQEANAYRLLDPQDTSNLTTVQFYDRRSDLNPCVPGALNFASKVIREIAAMHADAQAPLHTWHYGGDEAKNIFLGGGFQPLNGTDPNKGRIDLAAQDKPWARSPACTALLQRGEIKSIDELPTRFAQQVSAAVNANGIDTMAAWQDGIKHANGPQDFSTRHVMVSLWDTIFWGASDSARDLSGKGYQTVLALPDYLYFDFPYTLNPRERGYYWGSHATDEYKVFSLAPENLPQNAEVMGDRDGNTFEVTGTGPAPRLEGMQGQAWGEVMRNDTFLEYMAYPRLLALAERAWHRADWELPYAAGVRFKRGDTHHVDTAALQRDWAAFATLLTQRELPKLDRAGVGYRKPTFTLTNP
;
A
#
# COMPACT_ATOMS: atom_id res chain seq x y z
N MET A 1 1.66 -5.97 -61.92
CA MET A 1 2.50 -4.88 -62.50
C MET A 1 3.92 -5.13 -62.00
N ASN A 2 4.71 -5.98 -62.66
CA ASN A 2 5.33 -5.83 -63.98
C ASN A 2 6.42 -4.74 -63.98
N ARG A 3 7.63 -5.18 -64.40
CA ARG A 3 8.85 -4.46 -64.81
C ARG A 3 9.97 -4.32 -63.75
N THR A 4 11.09 -5.06 -63.82
CA THR A 4 12.20 -5.12 -64.84
C THR A 4 13.05 -3.83 -64.86
N LEU A 5 14.38 -3.80 -65.04
CA LEU A 5 15.33 -4.69 -65.73
C LEU A 5 16.79 -4.22 -65.44
N SER A 6 17.75 -5.18 -65.44
CA SER A 6 19.14 -5.21 -65.99
C SER A 6 20.17 -4.09 -65.68
N THR A 7 21.50 -4.30 -65.69
CA THR A 7 22.44 -4.99 -66.63
C THR A 7 23.83 -5.06 -65.95
N LEU A 8 24.57 -6.19 -65.87
CA LEU A 8 25.41 -6.91 -66.88
C LEU A 8 26.91 -6.53 -66.88
N PHE A 9 27.81 -7.52 -66.71
CA PHE A 9 29.04 -7.87 -67.46
C PHE A 9 29.84 -8.91 -66.62
N ALA A 10 29.83 -10.23 -66.91
CA ALA A 10 30.60 -11.00 -67.91
C ALA A 10 32.13 -10.83 -67.76
N GLY A 11 33.03 -11.82 -67.77
CA GLY A 11 33.11 -13.28 -67.98
C GLY A 11 34.59 -13.66 -67.66
N LEU A 12 35.04 -14.90 -67.44
CA LEU A 12 35.19 -16.06 -68.33
C LEU A 12 35.67 -17.23 -67.42
N LEU A 13 35.08 -18.44 -67.49
CA LEU A 13 35.57 -19.65 -68.20
C LEU A 13 36.96 -20.14 -67.72
N ILE A 14 37.18 -21.40 -67.31
CA ILE A 14 37.07 -22.63 -68.13
C ILE A 14 36.99 -23.89 -67.23
N ALA A 15 36.07 -24.79 -67.59
CA ALA A 15 36.06 -26.28 -67.68
C ALA A 15 36.84 -27.17 -66.68
N ALA A 16 36.57 -28.47 -66.51
CA ALA A 16 35.43 -29.38 -66.64
C ALA A 16 35.95 -30.78 -66.22
N LEU A 17 35.02 -31.68 -65.88
CA LEU A 17 35.11 -33.16 -65.91
C LEU A 17 35.82 -33.92 -64.75
N SER A 18 34.97 -34.44 -63.85
CA SER A 18 34.61 -35.87 -63.69
C SER A 18 35.64 -36.95 -63.28
N PRO A 19 35.18 -38.06 -62.66
CA PRO A 19 35.83 -38.71 -61.52
C PRO A 19 36.33 -40.14 -61.79
N ALA A 20 37.16 -40.70 -60.91
CA ALA A 20 37.02 -42.06 -60.35
C ALA A 20 38.21 -42.44 -59.45
N ALA A 21 37.92 -43.35 -58.52
CA ALA A 21 38.71 -43.81 -57.39
C ALA A 21 39.97 -44.63 -57.72
N LEU A 22 40.94 -44.65 -56.78
CA LEU A 22 41.54 -45.86 -56.14
C LEU A 22 42.87 -45.50 -55.45
N GLY A 23 43.11 -46.05 -54.25
CA GLY A 23 44.47 -46.30 -53.75
C GLY A 23 44.77 -45.81 -52.33
N ALA A 24 45.29 -46.71 -51.50
CA ALA A 24 45.52 -46.59 -50.06
C ALA A 24 46.79 -45.80 -49.65
N LEU A 25 46.72 -45.15 -48.47
CA LEU A 25 47.67 -45.03 -47.31
C LEU A 25 49.20 -44.87 -47.55
N PRO A 26 50.00 -44.35 -46.56
CA PRO A 26 49.73 -43.41 -45.47
C PRO A 26 50.83 -42.34 -45.20
N ALA A 27 50.52 -41.44 -44.26
CA ALA A 27 51.40 -40.83 -43.25
C ALA A 27 52.49 -39.81 -43.65
N SER A 28 52.21 -38.53 -43.38
CA SER A 28 52.94 -37.73 -42.36
C SER A 28 52.34 -36.32 -42.29
N SER A 29 51.36 -36.12 -41.42
CA SER A 29 50.82 -34.79 -41.10
C SER A 29 51.66 -34.16 -40.00
N ALA A 30 52.42 -33.13 -40.36
CA ALA A 30 52.98 -32.18 -39.42
C ALA A 30 51.82 -31.46 -38.69
N ALA A 31 51.76 -31.61 -37.38
CA ALA A 31 50.84 -30.87 -36.53
C ALA A 31 51.25 -29.39 -36.48
N VAL A 32 50.48 -28.53 -37.13
CA VAL A 32 50.50 -27.09 -36.86
C VAL A 32 49.62 -26.86 -35.63
N ALA A 33 50.25 -26.51 -34.51
CA ALA A 33 49.55 -26.04 -33.32
C ALA A 33 48.84 -24.72 -33.67
N ALA A 34 47.51 -24.76 -33.80
CA ALA A 34 46.69 -23.56 -33.81
C ALA A 34 46.67 -23.01 -32.38
N ALA A 35 47.52 -22.03 -32.10
CA ALA A 35 47.40 -21.19 -30.92
C ALA A 35 46.00 -20.57 -30.91
N GLY A 36 45.20 -20.89 -29.89
CA GLY A 36 43.88 -20.33 -29.70
C GLY A 36 43.98 -18.81 -29.61
N ALA A 37 43.46 -18.12 -30.63
CA ALA A 37 43.32 -16.67 -30.59
C ALA A 37 42.41 -16.31 -29.42
N VAL A 38 42.98 -15.72 -28.36
CA VAL A 38 42.24 -15.14 -27.24
C VAL A 38 41.39 -14.01 -27.83
N ARG A 39 40.08 -14.25 -27.91
CA ARG A 39 39.12 -13.25 -28.36
C ARG A 39 39.23 -12.04 -27.44
N PRO A 40 39.33 -10.79 -27.95
CA PRO A 40 39.45 -9.62 -27.08
C PRO A 40 38.25 -9.55 -26.12
N PRO A 41 38.46 -9.08 -24.87
CA PRO A 41 37.38 -8.93 -23.92
C PRO A 41 36.28 -8.02 -24.48
N VAL A 42 35.02 -8.42 -24.29
CA VAL A 42 33.87 -7.62 -24.70
C VAL A 42 33.90 -6.30 -23.92
N PRO A 43 33.79 -5.13 -24.58
CA PRO A 43 33.71 -3.86 -23.87
C PRO A 43 32.59 -3.87 -22.81
N PRO A 44 32.79 -3.27 -21.61
CA PRO A 44 31.78 -3.30 -20.54
C PRO A 44 30.38 -2.85 -20.98
N ALA A 45 30.31 -1.78 -21.79
CA ALA A 45 29.04 -1.28 -22.32
C ALA A 45 28.36 -2.29 -23.25
N ASP A 46 29.12 -2.99 -24.09
CA ASP A 46 28.60 -4.03 -24.98
C ASP A 46 28.12 -5.25 -24.19
N LEU A 47 28.82 -5.61 -23.11
CA LEU A 47 28.40 -6.70 -22.22
C LEU A 47 27.10 -6.33 -21.48
N ALA A 48 27.02 -5.12 -20.91
CA ALA A 48 25.81 -4.63 -20.25
C ALA A 48 24.62 -4.60 -21.23
N ALA A 49 24.83 -4.10 -22.46
CA ALA A 49 23.81 -4.09 -23.50
C ALA A 49 23.41 -5.52 -23.93
N ARG A 50 24.37 -6.45 -24.07
CA ARG A 50 24.08 -7.85 -24.39
C ARG A 50 23.24 -8.51 -23.30
N LEU A 51 23.59 -8.31 -22.04
CA LEU A 51 22.84 -8.82 -20.89
C LEU A 51 21.44 -8.20 -20.80
N SER A 52 21.32 -6.87 -20.89
CA SER A 52 20.03 -6.17 -20.83
C SER A 52 19.06 -6.61 -21.92
N ASN A 53 19.55 -6.85 -23.14
CA ASN A 53 18.74 -7.28 -24.27
C ASN A 53 18.47 -8.79 -24.31
N GLY A 54 19.43 -9.60 -23.88
CA GLY A 54 19.41 -11.05 -24.05
C GLY A 54 19.00 -11.82 -22.81
N LEU A 55 19.39 -11.37 -21.61
CA LEU A 55 19.10 -12.10 -20.37
C LEU A 55 17.68 -11.80 -19.89
N ALA A 56 16.96 -12.86 -19.56
CA ALA A 56 15.67 -12.81 -18.86
C ALA A 56 15.77 -13.57 -17.54
N LEU A 57 15.18 -13.01 -16.48
CA LEU A 57 14.96 -13.72 -15.23
C LEU A 57 13.51 -14.22 -15.19
N ARG A 58 13.29 -15.50 -14.92
CA ARG A 58 11.95 -16.02 -14.60
C ARG A 58 11.99 -16.68 -13.22
N VAL A 59 10.83 -16.78 -12.57
CA VAL A 59 10.70 -17.39 -11.25
C VAL A 59 9.65 -18.48 -11.30
N ALA A 60 10.01 -19.69 -10.88
CA ALA A 60 9.08 -20.77 -10.59
C ALA A 60 9.09 -21.00 -9.08
N VAL A 61 7.91 -21.01 -8.45
CA VAL A 61 7.76 -21.47 -7.07
C VAL A 61 7.33 -22.94 -7.15
N ASP A 62 8.08 -23.80 -6.47
CA ASP A 62 7.92 -25.26 -6.57
C ASP A 62 7.14 -25.83 -5.37
N ASN A 63 7.31 -25.27 -4.17
CA ASN A 63 6.61 -25.72 -2.95
C ASN A 63 6.57 -24.60 -1.90
N ASN A 64 5.40 -24.31 -1.31
CA ASN A 64 5.24 -23.32 -0.23
C ASN A 64 5.32 -23.90 1.19
N HIS A 65 5.42 -25.22 1.32
CA HIS A 65 5.51 -25.95 2.58
C HIS A 65 6.78 -26.82 2.61
N ALA A 66 7.94 -26.20 2.37
CA ALA A 66 9.19 -26.92 2.16
C ALA A 66 9.69 -27.67 3.41
N ALA A 67 9.34 -27.20 4.62
CA ALA A 67 9.64 -27.90 5.86
C ALA A 67 9.03 -29.31 5.89
N ALA A 68 7.78 -29.45 5.45
CA ALA A 68 7.09 -30.74 5.35
C ALA A 68 7.72 -31.68 4.30
N ALA A 69 8.46 -31.11 3.34
CA ALA A 69 9.22 -31.86 2.33
C ALA A 69 10.68 -32.12 2.75
N GLY A 70 11.06 -31.86 4.01
CA GLY A 70 12.38 -32.16 4.57
C GLY A 70 13.43 -31.06 4.36
N VAL A 71 13.06 -29.88 3.87
CA VAL A 71 13.98 -28.72 3.85
C VAL A 71 14.18 -28.24 5.29
N PRO A 72 15.43 -28.04 5.75
CA PRO A 72 15.71 -27.66 7.12
C PRO A 72 15.48 -26.15 7.34
N CYS A 73 14.23 -25.69 7.18
CA CYS A 73 13.86 -24.28 7.28
C CYS A 73 14.28 -23.66 8.63
N ALA A 74 14.18 -24.43 9.72
CA ALA A 74 14.64 -24.01 11.05
C ALA A 74 16.14 -23.70 11.06
N ASP A 75 17.00 -24.58 10.50
CA ASP A 75 18.46 -24.35 10.43
C ASP A 75 18.84 -23.21 9.49
N LEU A 76 18.00 -22.92 8.51
CA LEU A 76 18.15 -21.77 7.61
C LEU A 76 17.70 -20.45 8.26
N GLY A 77 17.24 -20.49 9.51
CA GLY A 77 16.83 -19.30 10.25
C GLY A 77 15.53 -18.69 9.73
N ALA A 78 14.60 -19.50 9.24
CA ALA A 78 13.28 -19.05 8.80
C ALA A 78 12.32 -18.85 10.00
N ASP A 79 11.61 -17.73 10.04
CA ASP A 79 10.59 -17.47 11.06
C ASP A 79 9.51 -18.55 11.06
N GLY A 80 9.15 -19.03 12.24
CA GLY A 80 8.20 -20.13 12.41
C GLY A 80 8.65 -21.45 11.76
N ALA A 81 9.94 -21.58 11.40
CA ALA A 81 10.46 -22.65 10.55
C ALA A 81 9.68 -22.83 9.23
N ALA A 82 9.08 -21.75 8.71
CA ALA A 82 8.31 -21.77 7.47
C ALA A 82 9.16 -21.29 6.29
N CYS A 83 9.28 -22.11 5.25
CA CYS A 83 10.00 -21.72 4.04
C CYS A 83 9.39 -22.36 2.78
N ALA A 84 9.66 -21.72 1.64
CA ALA A 84 9.29 -22.16 0.31
C ALA A 84 10.54 -22.49 -0.52
N THR A 85 10.39 -23.38 -1.49
CA THR A 85 11.41 -23.68 -2.50
C THR A 85 10.94 -23.25 -3.88
N GLY A 86 11.87 -22.82 -4.72
CA GLY A 86 11.61 -22.52 -6.11
C GLY A 86 12.89 -22.44 -6.92
N ARG A 87 12.81 -21.87 -8.12
CA ARG A 87 13.95 -21.66 -9.03
C ARG A 87 13.93 -20.25 -9.60
N LEU A 88 15.08 -19.58 -9.54
CA LEU A 88 15.40 -18.45 -10.41
C LEU A 88 15.91 -19.02 -11.73
N ILE A 89 15.31 -18.66 -12.85
CA ILE A 89 15.61 -19.21 -14.16
C ILE A 89 16.21 -18.10 -15.00
N LEU A 90 17.52 -18.17 -15.24
CA LEU A 90 18.22 -17.24 -16.13
C LEU A 90 18.19 -17.81 -17.55
N GLN A 91 17.51 -17.11 -18.46
CA GLN A 91 17.34 -17.55 -19.84
C GLN A 91 17.97 -16.54 -20.80
N ASN A 92 18.75 -17.03 -21.76
CA ASN A 92 19.23 -16.21 -22.87
C ASN A 92 18.20 -16.20 -24.01
N ARG A 93 17.47 -15.10 -24.14
CA ARG A 93 16.52 -14.80 -25.21
C ARG A 93 17.12 -13.98 -26.35
N GLY A 94 18.41 -13.64 -26.27
CA GLY A 94 19.13 -12.91 -27.30
C GLY A 94 19.68 -13.82 -28.41
N HIS A 95 20.36 -13.21 -29.38
CA HIS A 95 21.00 -13.92 -30.50
C HIS A 95 22.50 -14.19 -30.28
N GLN A 96 23.07 -13.71 -29.17
CA GLN A 96 24.48 -13.87 -28.82
C GLN A 96 24.62 -14.70 -27.55
N ALA A 97 25.69 -15.49 -27.45
CA ALA A 97 25.98 -16.23 -26.23
C ALA A 97 26.32 -15.28 -25.07
N ILE A 98 25.82 -15.63 -23.88
CA ILE A 98 26.15 -14.98 -22.62
C ILE A 98 27.14 -15.89 -21.89
N ALA A 99 28.27 -15.32 -21.48
CA ALA A 99 29.28 -16.01 -20.69
C ALA A 99 29.37 -15.37 -19.30
N ASP A 100 30.07 -16.06 -18.41
CA ASP A 100 30.36 -15.68 -17.04
C ASP A 100 31.31 -14.49 -16.93
N GLY A 101 31.32 -13.89 -15.73
CA GLY A 101 32.32 -12.92 -15.31
C GLY A 101 32.04 -11.47 -15.73
N GLY A 102 32.49 -10.53 -14.89
CA GLY A 102 32.42 -9.09 -15.18
C GLY A 102 31.05 -8.43 -14.97
N TRP A 103 30.06 -9.15 -14.41
CA TRP A 103 28.74 -8.59 -14.13
C TRP A 103 28.09 -9.17 -12.87
N LYS A 104 27.16 -8.40 -12.31
CA LYS A 104 26.32 -8.76 -11.16
C LYS A 104 24.85 -8.61 -11.56
N LEU A 105 23.98 -9.45 -11.03
CA LEU A 105 22.52 -9.32 -11.16
C LEU A 105 21.94 -8.78 -9.85
N TYR A 106 21.20 -7.70 -9.93
CA TYR A 106 20.38 -7.21 -8.82
C TYR A 106 18.93 -7.63 -9.05
N LEU A 107 18.29 -8.11 -7.98
CA LEU A 107 16.91 -8.58 -7.99
C LEU A 107 16.22 -8.20 -6.67
N HIS A 108 14.90 -8.19 -6.70
CA HIS A 108 14.05 -7.79 -5.58
C HIS A 108 13.29 -9.01 -5.04
N SER A 109 13.17 -9.12 -3.73
CA SER A 109 12.38 -10.15 -3.07
C SER A 109 11.79 -9.64 -1.76
N ILE A 110 10.46 -9.65 -1.68
CA ILE A 110 9.70 -9.34 -0.46
C ILE A 110 9.77 -10.46 0.59
N ARG A 111 10.48 -11.54 0.27
CA ARG A 111 10.81 -12.66 1.16
C ARG A 111 12.32 -12.71 1.34
N ARG A 112 12.79 -13.11 2.52
CA ARG A 112 14.22 -13.39 2.68
C ARG A 112 14.60 -14.62 1.87
N LEU A 113 15.43 -14.45 0.84
CA LEU A 113 16.10 -15.57 0.18
C LEU A 113 17.17 -16.12 1.12
N LEU A 114 16.89 -17.27 1.73
CA LEU A 114 17.74 -17.91 2.74
C LEU A 114 18.92 -18.63 2.11
N ARG A 115 18.75 -19.17 0.90
CA ARG A 115 19.78 -19.94 0.20
C ARG A 115 19.54 -19.99 -1.31
N ILE A 116 20.62 -20.12 -2.08
CA ILE A 116 20.62 -20.54 -3.49
C ILE A 116 21.43 -21.82 -3.60
N ASP A 117 20.82 -22.88 -4.13
CA ASP A 117 21.37 -24.24 -4.22
C ASP A 117 22.00 -24.50 -5.59
N ARG A 118 22.89 -23.61 -6.00
CA ARG A 118 23.65 -23.72 -7.26
C ARG A 118 25.11 -23.32 -7.02
N PRO A 119 26.08 -24.24 -7.19
CA PRO A 119 27.49 -23.91 -7.13
C PRO A 119 27.85 -22.83 -8.15
N GLY A 120 28.80 -21.97 -7.78
CA GLY A 120 29.27 -20.90 -8.69
C GLY A 120 28.43 -19.63 -8.67
N PHE A 121 27.50 -19.47 -7.73
CA PHE A 121 26.76 -18.22 -7.52
C PHE A 121 26.85 -17.80 -6.06
N ALA A 122 27.12 -16.51 -5.83
CA ALA A 122 27.06 -15.90 -4.51
C ALA A 122 25.82 -15.00 -4.45
N LEU A 123 24.97 -15.20 -3.44
CA LEU A 123 23.82 -14.35 -3.15
C LEU A 123 24.11 -13.51 -1.91
N ARG A 124 23.84 -12.21 -1.97
CA ARG A 124 23.97 -11.29 -0.85
C ARG A 124 22.78 -10.36 -0.80
N ARG A 125 22.11 -10.27 0.35
CA ARG A 125 21.12 -9.21 0.61
C ARG A 125 21.86 -7.91 0.91
N LEU A 126 21.43 -6.80 0.31
CA LEU A 126 21.99 -5.49 0.60
C LEU A 126 21.26 -4.86 1.79
N THR A 127 19.99 -4.54 1.60
CA THR A 127 19.08 -3.97 2.60
C THR A 127 17.68 -3.94 1.99
N GLY A 128 16.64 -3.99 2.81
CA GLY A 128 15.28 -4.10 2.30
C GLY A 128 15.08 -5.36 1.46
N ASP A 129 14.39 -5.21 0.33
CA ASP A 129 14.09 -6.26 -0.63
C ASP A 129 15.22 -6.55 -1.64
N LEU A 130 16.32 -5.79 -1.61
CA LEU A 130 17.34 -5.80 -2.66
C LEU A 130 18.42 -6.85 -2.43
N TYR A 131 18.63 -7.70 -3.44
CA TYR A 131 19.64 -8.75 -3.48
C TYR A 131 20.62 -8.54 -4.64
N GLU A 132 21.87 -8.94 -4.44
CA GLU A 132 22.91 -9.06 -5.45
C GLU A 132 23.26 -10.54 -5.61
N LEU A 133 23.15 -11.04 -6.84
CA LEU A 133 23.55 -12.37 -7.27
C LEU A 133 24.77 -12.23 -8.19
N THR A 134 25.90 -12.79 -7.77
CA THR A 134 27.19 -12.71 -8.47
C THR A 134 27.58 -14.09 -9.02
N PRO A 135 27.68 -14.27 -10.36
CA PRO A 135 28.22 -15.49 -10.94
C PRO A 135 29.76 -15.54 -10.76
N GLN A 136 30.27 -16.68 -10.31
CA GLN A 136 31.69 -16.98 -10.28
C GLN A 136 32.18 -17.33 -11.70
N PRO A 137 33.45 -17.09 -12.03
CA PRO A 137 34.03 -17.52 -13.30
C PRO A 137 33.78 -19.02 -13.59
N GLY A 138 33.46 -19.34 -14.83
CA GLY A 138 33.07 -20.66 -15.34
C GLY A 138 31.63 -21.08 -15.08
N SER A 139 30.84 -20.30 -14.32
CA SER A 139 29.53 -20.76 -13.80
C SER A 139 28.35 -20.49 -14.72
N VAL A 140 28.51 -19.59 -15.70
CA VAL A 140 27.48 -19.20 -16.67
C VAL A 140 28.01 -19.35 -18.09
N ARG A 141 27.35 -20.18 -18.88
CA ARG A 141 27.47 -20.19 -20.34
C ARG A 141 26.10 -20.51 -20.91
N LEU A 142 25.50 -19.53 -21.58
CA LEU A 142 24.16 -19.63 -22.16
C LEU A 142 24.23 -19.26 -23.63
N ALA A 143 24.16 -20.27 -24.51
CA ALA A 143 23.88 -20.06 -25.92
C ALA A 143 22.46 -19.46 -26.13
N PRO A 144 22.16 -18.87 -27.29
CA PRO A 144 20.81 -18.42 -27.61
C PRO A 144 19.76 -19.51 -27.35
N GLY A 145 18.73 -19.20 -26.57
CA GLY A 145 17.66 -20.11 -26.18
C GLY A 145 17.93 -20.95 -24.94
N GLU A 146 19.18 -21.07 -24.48
CA GLU A 146 19.52 -21.83 -23.28
C GLU A 146 19.08 -21.14 -22.00
N ARG A 147 18.85 -21.95 -20.96
CA ARG A 147 18.52 -21.49 -19.62
C ARG A 147 19.32 -22.25 -18.56
N ILE A 148 19.58 -21.59 -17.44
CA ILE A 148 20.12 -22.18 -16.22
C ILE A 148 19.15 -21.93 -15.07
N GLU A 149 18.95 -22.95 -14.24
CA GLU A 149 18.07 -22.89 -13.09
C GLU A 149 18.92 -22.80 -11.82
N LEU A 150 18.53 -21.88 -10.93
CA LEU A 150 19.14 -21.62 -9.63
C LEU A 150 18.07 -21.93 -8.57
N PRO A 151 18.04 -23.14 -8.02
CA PRO A 151 17.10 -23.47 -6.97
C PRO A 151 17.33 -22.56 -5.76
N PHE A 152 16.26 -22.12 -5.10
CA PHE A 152 16.32 -21.24 -3.93
C PHE A 152 15.46 -21.79 -2.79
N VAL A 153 15.81 -21.37 -1.58
CA VAL A 153 14.93 -21.44 -0.40
C VAL A 153 14.62 -20.02 0.04
N ALA A 154 13.33 -19.69 0.17
CA ALA A 154 12.84 -18.39 0.62
C ALA A 154 12.04 -18.55 1.91
N GLU A 155 12.16 -17.59 2.82
CA GLU A 155 11.36 -17.55 4.04
C GLU A 155 9.85 -17.40 3.74
N TYR A 156 9.01 -18.02 4.57
CA TYR A 156 7.56 -18.09 4.42
C TYR A 156 7.12 -18.80 3.13
N TRP A 157 6.27 -18.14 2.35
CA TRP A 157 5.56 -18.65 1.19
C TRP A 157 5.33 -17.54 0.16
N LEU A 158 5.19 -17.95 -1.09
CA LEU A 158 4.85 -17.10 -2.24
C LEU A 158 3.56 -17.63 -2.86
N LEU A 159 2.43 -16.99 -2.54
CA LEU A 159 1.08 -17.44 -2.91
C LEU A 159 0.48 -16.62 -4.05
N ARG A 160 1.11 -15.51 -4.42
CA ARG A 160 0.62 -14.59 -5.46
C ARG A 160 1.68 -14.34 -6.50
N TYR A 161 1.24 -14.11 -7.73
CA TYR A 161 2.13 -13.69 -8.81
C TYR A 161 2.81 -12.35 -8.46
N SER A 162 2.11 -11.48 -7.73
CA SER A 162 2.63 -10.19 -7.25
C SER A 162 3.73 -10.30 -6.18
N ASP A 163 3.98 -11.49 -5.61
CA ASP A 163 5.11 -11.71 -4.69
C ASP A 163 6.46 -11.65 -5.42
N VAL A 164 6.44 -11.91 -6.73
CA VAL A 164 7.63 -11.81 -7.59
C VAL A 164 7.72 -10.39 -8.14
N ILE A 165 8.79 -9.70 -7.78
CA ILE A 165 8.99 -8.29 -8.09
C ILE A 165 9.75 -8.13 -9.42
N PRO A 166 9.28 -7.25 -10.34
CA PRO A 166 9.87 -7.10 -11.67
C PRO A 166 11.17 -6.27 -11.67
N ARG A 167 11.66 -5.98 -12.89
CA ARG A 167 12.80 -5.07 -13.17
C ARG A 167 14.13 -5.43 -12.47
N PRO A 168 14.56 -6.71 -12.45
CA PRO A 168 15.94 -7.04 -12.14
C PRO A 168 16.87 -6.35 -13.16
N TYR A 169 18.09 -6.06 -12.75
CA TYR A 169 19.04 -5.31 -13.56
C TYR A 169 20.46 -5.81 -13.35
N VAL A 170 21.30 -5.61 -14.36
CA VAL A 170 22.72 -5.99 -14.32
C VAL A 170 23.60 -4.78 -14.10
N VAL A 171 24.72 -5.00 -13.42
CA VAL A 171 25.81 -4.03 -13.27
C VAL A 171 27.07 -4.66 -13.81
N VAL A 172 27.75 -3.93 -14.70
CA VAL A 172 29.03 -4.31 -15.30
C VAL A 172 30.01 -3.20 -14.98
N ASP A 173 31.16 -3.52 -14.40
CA ASP A 173 32.14 -2.52 -14.00
C ASP A 173 32.60 -1.72 -15.23
N GLY A 174 32.49 -0.39 -15.17
CA GLY A 174 32.79 0.50 -16.29
C GLY A 174 31.62 0.73 -17.27
N ALA A 175 30.41 0.27 -16.96
CA ALA A 175 29.19 0.58 -17.73
C ALA A 175 28.04 1.05 -16.82
N PRO A 176 27.08 1.84 -17.36
CA PRO A 176 25.85 2.14 -16.64
C PRO A 176 25.06 0.86 -16.29
N PRO A 177 24.45 0.77 -15.11
CA PRO A 177 23.52 -0.30 -14.76
C PRO A 177 22.39 -0.41 -15.79
N ALA A 178 21.99 -1.63 -16.13
CA ALA A 178 21.02 -1.87 -17.20
C ALA A 178 19.93 -2.85 -16.77
N VAL A 179 18.66 -2.42 -16.85
CA VAL A 179 17.50 -3.28 -16.58
C VAL A 179 17.42 -4.42 -17.60
N LEU A 180 16.97 -5.60 -17.17
CA LEU A 180 16.63 -6.69 -18.09
C LEU A 180 15.36 -6.32 -18.85
N ARG A 181 15.45 -6.00 -20.15
CA ARG A 181 14.32 -5.48 -20.94
C ARG A 181 13.12 -6.43 -20.99
N TYR A 182 13.37 -7.73 -20.91
CA TYR A 182 12.29 -8.72 -20.88
C TYR A 182 11.43 -8.62 -19.60
N ASN A 183 12.04 -8.19 -18.49
CA ASN A 183 11.43 -8.07 -17.18
C ASN A 183 10.95 -6.65 -16.83
N ASP A 184 11.16 -5.68 -17.72
CA ASP A 184 10.72 -4.29 -17.52
C ASP A 184 9.23 -4.15 -17.85
N THR A 185 8.39 -4.67 -16.95
CA THR A 185 6.94 -4.79 -17.13
C THR A 185 6.26 -4.97 -15.77
N ASP A 186 5.02 -4.54 -15.65
CA ASP A 186 4.15 -4.85 -14.49
C ASP A 186 3.19 -6.01 -14.77
N ASP A 187 3.47 -6.80 -15.82
CA ASP A 187 2.73 -8.02 -16.17
C ASP A 187 3.50 -9.23 -15.62
N GLU A 188 3.05 -9.71 -14.46
CA GLU A 188 3.67 -10.82 -13.75
C GLU A 188 3.72 -12.12 -14.58
N LEU A 189 2.80 -12.34 -15.52
CA LEU A 189 2.75 -13.56 -16.35
C LEU A 189 3.97 -13.69 -17.28
N ARG A 190 4.67 -12.59 -17.54
CA ARG A 190 5.87 -12.61 -18.38
C ARG A 190 7.06 -13.25 -17.68
N TYR A 191 7.15 -13.13 -16.36
CA TYR A 191 8.34 -13.50 -15.58
C TYR A 191 8.08 -14.47 -14.44
N VAL A 192 6.82 -14.73 -14.06
CA VAL A 192 6.45 -15.85 -13.18
C VAL A 192 6.10 -17.05 -14.06
N GLU A 193 6.89 -18.12 -13.97
CA GLU A 193 6.69 -19.35 -14.75
C GLU A 193 5.60 -20.23 -14.15
N SER A 194 5.57 -20.40 -12.83
CA SER A 194 4.56 -21.18 -12.13
C SER A 194 4.50 -20.88 -10.63
N LEU A 195 3.35 -21.14 -10.03
CA LEU A 195 3.15 -21.27 -8.58
C LEU A 195 2.63 -22.68 -8.26
N PRO A 196 2.92 -23.25 -7.08
CA PRO A 196 2.53 -24.60 -6.69
C PRO A 196 1.00 -24.73 -6.53
N ALA A 197 0.51 -25.98 -6.53
CA ALA A 197 -0.92 -26.28 -6.59
C ALA A 197 -1.73 -25.73 -5.39
N ASP A 198 -1.12 -25.67 -4.21
CA ASP A 198 -1.69 -25.09 -2.99
C ASP A 198 -1.92 -23.57 -3.11
N ALA A 199 -1.19 -22.87 -3.98
CA ALA A 199 -1.44 -21.48 -4.33
C ALA A 199 -2.51 -21.29 -5.43
N GLN A 200 -2.88 -22.36 -6.16
CA GLN A 200 -3.82 -22.30 -7.28
C GLN A 200 -5.28 -22.39 -6.82
N ASN A 201 -5.73 -21.41 -6.03
CA ASN A 201 -7.13 -21.31 -5.62
C ASN A 201 -7.87 -20.29 -6.50
N ASN A 202 -8.84 -20.72 -7.31
CA ASN A 202 -9.60 -19.84 -8.20
C ASN A 202 -10.98 -19.43 -7.66
N SER A 203 -11.19 -19.47 -6.33
CA SER A 203 -12.45 -19.04 -5.71
C SER A 203 -12.76 -17.57 -6.03
N THR A 204 -14.04 -17.27 -6.28
CA THR A 204 -14.54 -15.96 -6.73
C THR A 204 -14.59 -14.89 -5.63
N GLY A 205 -14.22 -15.22 -4.39
CA GLY A 205 -14.22 -14.29 -3.25
C GLY A 205 -15.00 -14.83 -2.06
N ASN A 206 -15.41 -13.94 -1.15
CA ASN A 206 -16.21 -14.23 0.04
C ASN A 206 -17.72 -14.07 -0.23
N ALA A 207 -18.10 -13.29 -1.25
CA ALA A 207 -19.49 -12.98 -1.55
C ALA A 207 -20.30 -14.23 -1.99
N PRO A 208 -21.44 -14.54 -1.35
CA PRO A 208 -22.37 -15.53 -1.87
C PRO A 208 -23.07 -15.01 -3.14
N PRO A 209 -23.48 -15.89 -4.09
CA PRO A 209 -24.40 -15.51 -5.15
C PRO A 209 -25.71 -15.01 -4.56
N VAL A 210 -26.23 -13.90 -5.08
CA VAL A 210 -27.46 -13.28 -4.60
C VAL A 210 -28.35 -12.84 -5.75
N ALA A 211 -29.66 -12.94 -5.58
CA ALA A 211 -30.64 -12.45 -6.54
C ALA A 211 -30.66 -10.92 -6.55
N ALA A 212 -30.73 -10.31 -7.73
CA ALA A 212 -30.80 -8.87 -7.85
C ALA A 212 -32.01 -8.30 -7.09
N ARG A 213 -31.83 -7.20 -6.37
CA ARG A 213 -32.89 -6.49 -5.63
C ARG A 213 -32.88 -5.01 -6.01
N PRO A 214 -33.48 -4.64 -7.16
CA PRO A 214 -33.55 -3.25 -7.59
C PRO A 214 -34.36 -2.44 -6.60
N ASP A 215 -33.80 -1.29 -6.19
CA ASP A 215 -34.46 -0.34 -5.33
C ASP A 215 -34.07 1.07 -5.77
N ALA A 216 -35.05 1.80 -6.30
CA ALA A 216 -34.84 3.15 -6.80
C ALA A 216 -34.78 4.21 -5.67
N SER A 217 -35.27 3.91 -4.47
CA SER A 217 -35.19 4.83 -3.33
C SER A 217 -33.91 4.68 -2.53
N ARG A 218 -33.25 3.52 -2.56
CA ARG A 218 -31.99 3.30 -1.84
C ARG A 218 -30.89 4.26 -2.32
N ALA A 219 -30.44 5.14 -1.43
CA ALA A 219 -29.25 5.96 -1.61
C ALA A 219 -27.95 5.19 -1.30
N LEU A 220 -26.79 5.72 -1.71
CA LEU A 220 -25.47 5.25 -1.27
C LEU A 220 -24.62 6.40 -0.71
N PRO A 221 -24.10 6.31 0.53
CA PRO A 221 -24.47 5.34 1.57
C PRO A 221 -25.98 5.32 1.90
N SER A 222 -26.46 4.21 2.44
CA SER A 222 -27.84 4.07 2.92
C SER A 222 -28.15 5.11 3.99
N VAL A 223 -29.34 5.69 3.91
CA VAL A 223 -29.77 6.79 4.79
C VAL A 223 -30.40 6.24 6.07
N LYS A 224 -30.35 7.01 7.15
CA LYS A 224 -30.95 6.63 8.44
C LYS A 224 -32.46 6.39 8.34
N ARG A 225 -33.19 7.28 7.65
CA ARG A 225 -34.63 7.15 7.39
C ARG A 225 -35.01 7.76 6.05
N GLU A 226 -35.92 7.09 5.36
CA GLU A 226 -36.60 7.60 4.17
C GLU A 226 -38.11 7.38 4.25
N GLN A 227 -38.88 8.31 3.69
CA GLN A 227 -40.34 8.25 3.59
C GLN A 227 -40.74 8.54 2.15
N PRO A 228 -41.37 7.60 1.44
CA PRO A 228 -41.87 7.83 0.09
C PRO A 228 -42.91 8.96 0.06
N LEU A 229 -42.85 9.81 -0.97
CA LEU A 229 -43.84 10.80 -1.29
C LEU A 229 -44.44 10.51 -2.67
N PRO A 230 -45.67 11.00 -2.98
CA PRO A 230 -46.26 10.78 -4.29
C PRO A 230 -45.47 11.45 -5.43
N GLY A 231 -45.20 10.68 -6.48
CA GLY A 231 -44.62 11.16 -7.73
C GLY A 231 -43.13 10.88 -7.89
N THR A 232 -42.56 11.43 -8.96
CA THR A 232 -41.14 11.32 -9.32
C THR A 232 -40.60 12.67 -9.72
N LEU A 233 -39.28 12.84 -9.62
CA LEU A 233 -38.54 13.97 -10.17
C LEU A 233 -37.67 13.44 -11.32
N ASP A 234 -37.79 14.01 -12.52
CA ASP A 234 -36.87 13.71 -13.62
C ASP A 234 -35.60 14.56 -13.46
N LEU A 235 -34.55 14.00 -12.86
CA LEU A 235 -33.32 14.70 -12.56
C LEU A 235 -32.35 14.58 -13.75
N ARG A 236 -32.34 15.58 -14.62
CA ARG A 236 -31.42 15.66 -15.77
C ARG A 236 -30.44 16.82 -15.71
N GLY A 237 -30.65 17.77 -14.80
CA GLY A 237 -29.81 18.93 -14.58
C GLY A 237 -30.19 19.60 -13.27
N VAL A 238 -29.27 20.34 -12.65
CA VAL A 238 -29.51 21.00 -11.36
C VAL A 238 -29.23 22.51 -11.44
N GLU A 239 -30.06 23.28 -10.75
CA GLU A 239 -29.81 24.67 -10.42
C GLU A 239 -29.64 24.80 -8.90
N LEU A 240 -28.38 24.88 -8.46
CA LEU A 240 -28.03 24.90 -7.04
C LEU A 240 -28.14 26.31 -6.45
N THR A 241 -29.01 26.49 -5.47
CA THR A 241 -29.13 27.71 -4.64
C THR A 241 -28.79 27.37 -3.18
N LEU A 242 -27.52 27.53 -2.81
CA LEU A 242 -26.95 27.07 -1.54
C LEU A 242 -26.21 28.22 -0.83
N PRO A 243 -26.89 29.28 -0.35
CA PRO A 243 -26.27 30.52 0.13
C PRO A 243 -25.33 30.36 1.33
N ASN A 244 -25.38 29.24 2.05
CA ASN A 244 -24.50 28.96 3.18
C ASN A 244 -23.20 28.22 2.81
N LEU A 245 -23.10 27.67 1.59
CA LEU A 245 -21.89 27.01 1.09
C LEU A 245 -20.99 28.05 0.39
N PRO A 246 -19.67 28.02 0.62
CA PRO A 246 -18.74 28.81 -0.16
C PRO A 246 -18.69 28.35 -1.63
N ASP A 247 -18.28 29.25 -2.53
CA ASP A 247 -18.31 29.03 -3.97
C ASP A 247 -17.51 27.79 -4.42
N ALA A 248 -16.40 27.49 -3.75
CA ALA A 248 -15.57 26.32 -4.04
C ALA A 248 -16.33 25.01 -3.84
N GLN A 249 -17.12 24.89 -2.76
CA GLN A 249 -17.96 23.71 -2.50
C GLN A 249 -19.12 23.63 -3.50
N VAL A 250 -19.71 24.77 -3.88
CA VAL A 250 -20.76 24.79 -4.91
C VAL A 250 -20.20 24.39 -6.27
N ALA A 251 -18.99 24.82 -6.60
CA ALA A 251 -18.28 24.42 -7.82
C ALA A 251 -18.01 22.91 -7.85
N ALA A 252 -17.51 22.32 -6.75
CA ALA A 252 -17.33 20.87 -6.62
C ALA A 252 -18.63 20.08 -6.89
N LEU A 253 -19.77 20.54 -6.37
CA LEU A 253 -21.08 19.91 -6.64
C LEU A 253 -21.53 20.06 -8.10
N ARG A 254 -21.18 21.17 -8.76
CA ARG A 254 -21.46 21.37 -10.20
C ARG A 254 -20.57 20.48 -11.07
N ASP A 255 -19.30 20.36 -10.72
CA ASP A 255 -18.34 19.49 -11.42
C ASP A 255 -18.77 18.01 -11.29
N ARG A 256 -19.27 17.61 -10.12
CA ARG A 256 -19.87 16.28 -9.94
C ARG A 256 -21.10 16.10 -10.82
N ALA A 257 -22.03 17.07 -10.86
CA ALA A 257 -23.19 17.00 -11.75
C ALA A 257 -22.80 16.86 -13.23
N ALA A 258 -21.79 17.61 -13.67
CA ALA A 258 -21.25 17.51 -15.02
C ALA A 258 -20.63 16.12 -15.28
N THR A 259 -19.84 15.60 -14.35
CA THR A 259 -19.26 14.24 -14.43
C THR A 259 -20.36 13.18 -14.55
N LEU A 260 -21.44 13.32 -13.80
CA LEU A 260 -22.60 12.43 -13.86
C LEU A 260 -23.41 12.57 -15.16
N GLY A 261 -23.17 13.60 -15.98
CA GLY A 261 -23.93 13.86 -17.20
C GLY A 261 -25.29 14.48 -16.95
N LEU A 262 -25.41 15.35 -15.95
CA LEU A 262 -26.63 16.10 -15.64
C LEU A 262 -26.65 17.44 -16.40
N ASP A 263 -26.68 17.38 -17.74
CA ASP A 263 -26.61 18.52 -18.67
C ASP A 263 -27.95 18.92 -19.31
N GLY A 264 -29.05 18.30 -18.89
CA GLY A 264 -30.40 18.55 -19.39
C GLY A 264 -31.15 19.70 -18.70
N ALA A 265 -32.49 19.61 -18.73
CA ALA A 265 -33.37 20.58 -18.09
C ALA A 265 -33.07 20.67 -16.58
N ARG A 266 -32.85 21.90 -16.10
CA ARG A 266 -32.44 22.16 -14.71
C ARG A 266 -33.64 22.15 -13.78
N VAL A 267 -33.51 21.43 -12.67
CA VAL A 267 -34.46 21.48 -11.55
C VAL A 267 -33.90 22.34 -10.42
N PRO A 268 -34.73 23.14 -9.74
CA PRO A 268 -34.27 23.95 -8.61
C PRO A 268 -33.92 23.06 -7.42
N VAL A 269 -32.71 23.22 -6.91
CA VAL A 269 -32.23 22.62 -5.65
C VAL A 269 -31.90 23.75 -4.69
N TRP A 270 -32.77 23.96 -3.71
CA TRP A 270 -32.56 24.95 -2.66
C TRP A 270 -32.05 24.27 -1.40
N GLY A 271 -31.11 24.90 -0.71
CA GLY A 271 -30.75 24.42 0.61
C GLY A 271 -30.08 25.45 1.50
N ALA A 272 -30.23 25.24 2.81
CA ALA A 272 -29.72 26.15 3.83
C ALA A 272 -29.24 25.39 5.08
N VAL A 273 -28.39 26.06 5.87
CA VAL A 273 -27.99 25.58 7.20
C VAL A 273 -29.10 25.95 8.19
N ALA A 274 -29.77 24.95 8.73
CA ALA A 274 -30.94 25.11 9.60
C ALA A 274 -31.00 24.06 10.73
N PRO A 275 -29.99 23.98 11.63
CA PRO A 275 -29.88 22.93 12.62
C PRO A 275 -31.09 22.81 13.55
N ARG A 276 -31.76 23.94 13.87
CA ARG A 276 -32.95 23.97 14.74
C ARG A 276 -34.21 23.37 14.10
N ARG A 277 -34.21 23.10 12.79
CA ARG A 277 -35.33 22.50 12.06
C ARG A 277 -35.20 20.99 11.92
N LEU A 278 -34.04 20.44 12.29
CA LEU A 278 -33.76 19.02 12.23
C LEU A 278 -34.28 18.31 13.48
N PRO A 279 -34.76 17.07 13.36
CA PRO A 279 -34.98 16.17 14.49
C PRO A 279 -33.72 16.04 15.36
N ALA A 280 -33.92 15.87 16.67
CA ALA A 280 -32.83 15.86 17.65
C ALA A 280 -31.77 14.78 17.37
N ASP A 281 -32.18 13.63 16.84
CA ASP A 281 -31.29 12.48 16.59
C ASP A 281 -30.47 12.59 15.29
N ILE A 282 -30.74 13.60 14.46
CA ILE A 282 -29.94 13.96 13.27
C ILE A 282 -29.39 15.40 13.33
N ALA A 283 -29.68 16.14 14.41
CA ALA A 283 -29.13 17.46 14.68
C ALA A 283 -27.68 17.37 15.21
N THR A 284 -26.81 16.77 14.40
CA THR A 284 -25.38 16.49 14.67
C THR A 284 -24.55 16.91 13.45
N PRO A 285 -23.23 17.19 13.57
CA PRO A 285 -22.37 17.52 12.42
C PRO A 285 -22.53 16.56 11.24
N GLY A 286 -22.67 17.11 10.04
CA GLY A 286 -22.95 16.33 8.83
C GLY A 286 -24.40 15.84 8.67
N GLY A 287 -25.28 16.04 9.65
CA GLY A 287 -26.69 15.68 9.58
C GLY A 287 -27.50 16.58 8.66
N TYR A 288 -28.54 16.04 8.01
CA TYR A 288 -29.39 16.78 7.08
C TYR A 288 -30.78 16.17 6.92
N ARG A 289 -31.70 16.99 6.41
CA ARG A 289 -33.00 16.59 5.87
C ARG A 289 -33.08 16.99 4.40
N LEU A 290 -33.48 16.06 3.54
CA LEU A 290 -33.62 16.23 2.10
C LEU A 290 -35.06 15.90 1.71
N ALA A 291 -35.77 16.85 1.09
CA ALA A 291 -37.11 16.63 0.54
C ALA A 291 -37.06 16.75 -0.99
N ILE A 292 -37.41 15.66 -1.67
CA ILE A 292 -37.48 15.55 -3.13
C ILE A 292 -38.95 15.59 -3.52
N GLY A 293 -39.36 16.65 -4.22
CA GLY A 293 -40.71 16.78 -4.78
C GLY A 293 -40.70 16.72 -6.31
N PRO A 294 -41.88 16.64 -6.97
CA PRO A 294 -41.96 16.51 -8.43
C PRO A 294 -41.41 17.70 -9.24
N ARG A 295 -41.15 18.84 -8.59
CA ARG A 295 -40.72 20.10 -9.25
C ARG A 295 -39.42 20.68 -8.69
N GLY A 296 -38.78 20.03 -7.72
CA GLY A 296 -37.58 20.58 -7.08
C GLY A 296 -37.22 19.88 -5.78
N VAL A 297 -36.11 20.33 -5.20
CA VAL A 297 -35.48 19.72 -4.03
C VAL A 297 -35.21 20.78 -2.96
N LEU A 298 -35.47 20.42 -1.70
CA LEU A 298 -35.19 21.22 -0.51
C LEU A 298 -34.22 20.48 0.40
N ILE A 299 -33.16 21.14 0.86
CA ILE A 299 -32.15 20.56 1.76
C ILE A 299 -31.95 21.46 2.98
N GLU A 300 -32.05 20.88 4.17
CA GLU A 300 -31.73 21.54 5.42
C GLU A 300 -30.57 20.81 6.08
N GLY A 301 -29.41 21.44 6.15
CA GLY A 301 -28.21 20.88 6.80
C GLY A 301 -28.07 21.35 8.24
N TYR A 302 -27.51 20.50 9.11
CA TYR A 302 -27.09 20.90 10.45
C TYR A 302 -25.97 21.95 10.36
N ASP A 303 -25.02 21.70 9.47
CA ASP A 303 -23.89 22.54 9.12
C ASP A 303 -23.68 22.53 7.59
N ARG A 304 -22.58 23.11 7.13
CA ARG A 304 -22.23 23.13 5.71
C ARG A 304 -21.97 21.72 5.15
N ALA A 305 -21.41 20.81 5.97
CA ALA A 305 -21.14 19.45 5.52
C ALA A 305 -22.46 18.68 5.30
N GLY A 306 -23.42 18.78 6.21
CA GLY A 306 -24.74 18.18 6.05
C GLY A 306 -25.49 18.71 4.83
N LEU A 307 -25.42 20.02 4.59
CA LEU A 307 -25.99 20.62 3.38
C LEU A 307 -25.37 20.04 2.10
N TYR A 308 -24.04 19.90 2.07
CA TYR A 308 -23.31 19.30 0.95
C TYR A 308 -23.63 17.80 0.78
N TYR A 309 -23.66 17.04 1.88
CA TYR A 309 -24.00 15.61 1.87
C TYR A 309 -25.44 15.35 1.42
N GLY A 310 -26.38 16.24 1.71
CA GLY A 310 -27.74 16.16 1.17
C GLY A 310 -27.78 16.22 -0.36
N VAL A 311 -26.92 17.06 -0.97
CA VAL A 311 -26.78 17.09 -2.45
C VAL A 311 -26.11 15.82 -2.96
N GLN A 312 -25.11 15.29 -2.24
CA GLN A 312 -24.50 14.00 -2.62
C GLN A 312 -25.49 12.83 -2.52
N THR A 313 -26.44 12.86 -1.58
CA THR A 313 -27.54 11.89 -1.54
C THR A 313 -28.46 12.02 -2.74
N LEU A 314 -28.81 13.25 -3.16
CA LEU A 314 -29.54 13.47 -4.41
C LEU A 314 -28.79 12.87 -5.62
N TYR A 315 -27.47 13.06 -5.69
CA TYR A 315 -26.62 12.51 -6.75
C TYR A 315 -26.41 11.00 -6.66
N SER A 316 -26.51 10.40 -5.47
CA SER A 316 -26.44 8.95 -5.34
C SER A 316 -27.71 8.31 -5.93
N LEU A 317 -28.88 8.93 -5.78
CA LEU A 317 -30.15 8.37 -6.27
C LEU A 317 -30.30 8.35 -7.79
N VAL A 318 -29.70 9.31 -8.48
CA VAL A 318 -29.85 9.46 -9.94
C VAL A 318 -28.99 8.45 -10.70
N PRO A 319 -29.48 7.86 -11.81
CA PRO A 319 -28.64 7.11 -12.75
C PRO A 319 -27.56 7.98 -13.41
N ALA A 320 -26.49 7.36 -13.88
CA ALA A 320 -25.52 8.04 -14.75
C ALA A 320 -26.23 8.54 -16.02
N GLY A 321 -26.05 9.82 -16.36
CA GLY A 321 -26.74 10.49 -17.48
C GLY A 321 -28.11 11.08 -17.14
N GLY A 322 -28.54 11.01 -15.88
CA GLY A 322 -29.83 11.55 -15.43
C GLY A 322 -31.02 10.62 -15.65
N GLY A 323 -32.13 10.92 -14.98
CA GLY A 323 -33.37 10.15 -15.10
C GLY A 323 -34.34 10.32 -13.93
N PRO A 324 -35.45 9.55 -13.91
CA PRO A 324 -36.44 9.64 -12.87
C PRO A 324 -35.92 9.09 -11.53
N ILE A 325 -36.15 9.84 -10.46
CA ILE A 325 -35.95 9.42 -9.07
C ILE A 325 -37.26 9.56 -8.29
N PRO A 326 -37.51 8.73 -7.25
CA PRO A 326 -38.73 8.84 -6.46
C PRO A 326 -38.78 10.16 -5.68
N ALA A 327 -39.99 10.74 -5.57
CA ALA A 327 -40.23 11.79 -4.60
C ALA A 327 -40.21 11.17 -3.19
N MET A 328 -39.49 11.80 -2.26
CA MET A 328 -39.35 11.28 -0.90
C MET A 328 -38.80 12.33 0.07
N LEU A 329 -38.99 12.06 1.36
CA LEU A 329 -38.31 12.73 2.46
C LEU A 329 -37.20 11.82 2.98
N VAL A 330 -35.99 12.35 3.14
CA VAL A 330 -34.82 11.68 3.70
C VAL A 330 -34.36 12.46 4.93
N GLU A 331 -34.07 11.74 6.00
CA GLU A 331 -33.50 12.24 7.24
C GLU A 331 -32.27 11.41 7.60
N ASP A 332 -31.12 12.05 7.73
CA ASP A 332 -29.86 11.31 7.76
C ASP A 332 -28.76 12.02 8.54
N ALA A 333 -27.84 11.23 9.09
CA ALA A 333 -26.66 11.70 9.81
C ALA A 333 -25.61 10.58 9.86
N PRO A 334 -24.31 10.92 9.88
CA PRO A 334 -23.25 9.91 9.95
C PRO A 334 -23.26 9.20 11.31
N ARG A 335 -22.97 7.89 11.32
CA ARG A 335 -22.70 7.15 12.56
C ARG A 335 -21.34 7.48 13.20
N PHE A 336 -20.34 7.80 12.36
CA PHE A 336 -18.96 8.10 12.78
C PHE A 336 -18.52 9.47 12.31
N THR A 337 -17.68 10.13 13.08
CA THR A 337 -17.03 11.40 12.73
C THR A 337 -15.83 11.19 11.80
N HIS A 338 -15.07 10.10 11.96
CA HIS A 338 -13.95 9.71 11.10
C HIS A 338 -14.34 8.63 10.10
N ARG A 339 -14.40 8.97 8.80
CA ARG A 339 -14.72 8.04 7.72
C ARG A 339 -13.61 8.14 6.67
N GLY A 340 -12.60 7.30 6.84
CA GLY A 340 -11.29 7.54 6.25
C GLY A 340 -10.90 6.63 5.09
N MET A 341 -9.97 7.12 4.28
CA MET A 341 -9.15 6.34 3.37
C MET A 341 -7.69 6.74 3.55
N HIS A 342 -6.81 5.76 3.73
CA HIS A 342 -5.36 5.90 3.79
C HIS A 342 -4.74 5.53 2.43
N VAL A 343 -3.75 6.30 1.98
CA VAL A 343 -2.98 6.02 0.77
C VAL A 343 -1.49 6.20 1.03
N ASP A 344 -0.74 5.13 0.75
CA ASP A 344 0.73 5.13 0.76
C ASP A 344 1.28 5.71 -0.55
N LEU A 345 1.95 6.86 -0.41
CA LEU A 345 2.73 7.48 -1.49
C LEU A 345 4.21 7.12 -1.39
N ALA A 346 4.68 6.67 -0.23
CA ALA A 346 6.09 6.44 0.10
C ALA A 346 6.66 5.24 -0.66
N ARG A 347 6.03 4.06 -0.58
CA ARG A 347 6.55 2.84 -1.22
C ARG A 347 6.56 3.00 -2.75
N ASN A 348 5.43 3.42 -3.31
CA ASN A 348 5.31 3.80 -4.71
C ASN A 348 4.42 5.05 -4.85
N PHE A 349 4.95 6.12 -5.44
CA PHE A 349 4.26 7.41 -5.58
C PHE A 349 2.96 7.33 -6.39
N LYS A 350 2.01 8.23 -6.08
CA LYS A 350 0.72 8.40 -6.76
C LYS A 350 0.53 9.86 -7.17
N HIS A 351 0.08 10.10 -8.39
CA HIS A 351 0.04 11.46 -8.92
C HIS A 351 -1.14 12.27 -8.37
N PRO A 352 -1.01 13.61 -8.26
CA PRO A 352 -2.07 14.49 -7.77
C PRO A 352 -3.41 14.32 -8.49
N ALA A 353 -3.40 14.02 -9.79
CA ALA A 353 -4.62 13.79 -10.56
C ALA A 353 -5.42 12.57 -10.05
N THR A 354 -4.72 11.50 -9.67
CA THR A 354 -5.30 10.27 -9.13
C THR A 354 -5.82 10.50 -7.71
N LEU A 355 -5.08 11.27 -6.90
CA LEU A 355 -5.53 11.67 -5.55
C LEU A 355 -6.78 12.56 -5.62
N ARG A 356 -6.90 13.46 -6.62
CA ARG A 356 -8.13 14.25 -6.84
C ARG A 356 -9.31 13.36 -7.21
N ARG A 357 -9.15 12.40 -8.12
CA ARG A 357 -10.21 11.42 -8.44
C ARG A 357 -10.64 10.62 -7.22
N LEU A 358 -9.69 10.26 -6.34
CA LEU A 358 -9.99 9.62 -5.07
C LEU A 358 -10.83 10.53 -4.16
N ILE A 359 -10.43 11.79 -3.98
CA ILE A 359 -11.17 12.80 -3.22
C ILE A 359 -12.58 12.98 -3.78
N ASP A 360 -12.76 13.00 -5.10
CA ASP A 360 -14.07 13.11 -5.74
C ASP A 360 -15.00 11.98 -5.31
N GLN A 361 -14.49 10.73 -5.33
CA GLN A 361 -15.31 9.58 -4.94
C GLN A 361 -15.50 9.52 -3.42
N MET A 362 -14.49 9.85 -2.62
CA MET A 362 -14.62 9.95 -1.17
C MET A 362 -15.75 10.93 -0.80
N SER A 363 -15.75 12.10 -1.41
CA SER A 363 -16.77 13.14 -1.24
C SER A 363 -18.16 12.67 -1.69
N ALA A 364 -18.24 12.04 -2.87
CA ALA A 364 -19.49 11.50 -3.41
C ALA A 364 -20.13 10.46 -2.48
N TYR A 365 -19.31 9.66 -1.79
CA TYR A 365 -19.74 8.63 -0.86
C TYR A 365 -19.56 9.02 0.61
N LYS A 366 -19.39 10.31 0.89
CA LYS A 366 -19.36 10.91 2.24
C LYS A 366 -18.22 10.45 3.17
N LEU A 367 -17.14 9.89 2.63
CA LEU A 367 -15.86 9.74 3.33
C LEU A 367 -15.20 11.13 3.46
N ASN A 368 -14.61 11.44 4.62
CA ASN A 368 -14.19 12.80 4.98
C ASN A 368 -12.75 12.93 5.50
N ARG A 369 -11.97 11.85 5.45
CA ARG A 369 -10.59 11.83 5.95
C ARG A 369 -9.69 11.13 4.94
N LEU A 370 -8.78 11.87 4.32
CA LEU A 370 -7.74 11.31 3.45
C LEU A 370 -6.42 11.31 4.23
N HIS A 371 -6.04 10.14 4.73
CA HIS A 371 -4.78 9.92 5.41
C HIS A 371 -3.68 9.67 4.37
N LEU A 372 -2.74 10.61 4.23
CA LEU A 372 -1.63 10.53 3.29
C LEU A 372 -0.36 10.11 4.00
N HIS A 373 0.11 8.92 3.70
CA HIS A 373 1.41 8.42 4.15
C HIS A 373 2.50 8.89 3.21
N LEU A 374 3.21 9.94 3.63
CA LEU A 374 4.08 10.77 2.80
C LEU A 374 5.56 10.38 2.89
N SER A 375 5.94 9.56 3.86
CA SER A 375 7.31 9.08 4.02
C SER A 375 7.35 7.70 4.62
N ASP A 376 8.29 6.89 4.13
CA ASP A 376 8.64 5.58 4.67
C ASP A 376 10.12 5.29 4.34
N ASP A 377 10.55 4.04 4.45
CA ASP A 377 11.90 3.61 4.15
C ASP A 377 12.30 3.80 2.68
N GLU A 378 11.38 3.53 1.75
CA GLU A 378 11.63 3.53 0.30
C GLU A 378 11.45 4.91 -0.35
N GLY A 379 10.98 5.90 0.38
CA GLY A 379 10.58 7.16 -0.25
C GLY A 379 10.17 8.29 0.68
N TRP A 380 10.52 9.50 0.27
CA TRP A 380 10.03 10.76 0.84
C TRP A 380 9.29 11.58 -0.23
N ARG A 381 8.04 11.98 0.05
CA ARG A 381 7.07 12.37 -1.00
C ARG A 381 6.51 13.78 -0.87
N ILE A 382 7.07 14.63 -0.01
CA ILE A 382 6.62 16.01 0.16
C ILE A 382 7.81 16.98 0.17
N GLU A 383 7.74 18.05 -0.60
CA GLU A 383 8.77 19.08 -0.55
C GLU A 383 8.78 19.81 0.79
N ILE A 384 9.95 19.90 1.46
CA ILE A 384 10.11 20.65 2.70
C ILE A 384 11.11 21.80 2.49
N PRO A 385 10.65 23.07 2.46
CA PRO A 385 11.53 24.22 2.32
C PRO A 385 12.69 24.21 3.34
N GLY A 386 13.93 24.32 2.87
CA GLY A 386 15.14 24.29 3.71
C GLY A 386 15.77 22.89 3.90
N LEU A 387 15.05 21.82 3.55
CA LEU A 387 15.54 20.43 3.56
C LEU A 387 15.43 19.80 2.15
N PRO A 388 16.10 20.36 1.13
CA PRO A 388 15.95 19.92 -0.25
C PRO A 388 16.42 18.48 -0.49
N GLU A 389 17.30 17.94 0.35
CA GLU A 389 17.78 16.56 0.21
C GLU A 389 16.66 15.52 0.30
N LEU A 390 15.62 15.80 1.09
CA LEU A 390 14.48 14.90 1.29
C LEU A 390 13.81 14.55 -0.05
N THR A 391 13.61 15.51 -0.94
CA THR A 391 13.04 15.25 -2.28
C THR A 391 14.10 15.11 -3.36
N ALA A 392 15.25 15.78 -3.27
CA ALA A 392 16.32 15.64 -4.25
C ALA A 392 16.86 14.20 -4.31
N ILE A 393 16.97 13.53 -3.16
CA ILE A 393 17.48 12.16 -3.02
C ILE A 393 16.34 11.21 -2.63
N GLY A 394 15.57 11.52 -1.58
CA GLY A 394 14.58 10.60 -1.00
C GLY A 394 13.35 10.33 -1.86
N SER A 395 13.06 11.16 -2.86
CA SER A 395 11.92 10.92 -3.77
C SER A 395 12.23 9.96 -4.92
N ARG A 396 13.48 9.53 -5.08
CA ARG A 396 13.91 8.72 -6.23
C ARG A 396 14.77 7.54 -5.79
N ARG A 397 14.67 6.44 -6.52
CA ARG A 397 15.46 5.23 -6.30
C ARG A 397 16.30 4.91 -7.52
N CYS A 398 17.59 4.67 -7.33
CA CYS A 398 18.50 4.36 -8.43
C CYS A 398 19.70 3.56 -7.93
N HIS A 399 20.45 2.93 -8.84
CA HIS A 399 21.64 2.20 -8.47
C HIS A 399 22.77 3.19 -8.11
N ASP A 400 22.77 3.60 -6.84
CA ASP A 400 23.82 4.37 -6.19
C ASP A 400 24.18 3.70 -4.87
N PRO A 401 25.20 2.83 -4.83
CA PRO A 401 25.64 2.17 -3.60
C PRO A 401 26.05 3.13 -2.47
N SER A 402 26.31 4.41 -2.77
CA SER A 402 26.62 5.44 -1.76
C SER A 402 25.38 6.14 -1.21
N GLU A 403 24.23 5.98 -1.86
CA GLU A 403 22.96 6.66 -1.56
C GLU A 403 23.05 8.19 -1.42
N THR A 404 23.94 8.82 -2.19
CA THR A 404 24.14 10.28 -2.17
C THR A 404 23.33 11.03 -3.23
N ARG A 405 22.79 10.31 -4.23
CA ARG A 405 21.96 10.88 -5.31
C ARG A 405 20.53 10.35 -5.34
N CYS A 406 20.31 9.18 -4.74
CA CYS A 406 19.04 8.49 -4.68
C CYS A 406 19.09 7.43 -3.56
N LEU A 407 17.94 6.96 -3.11
CA LEU A 407 17.87 5.76 -2.29
C LEU A 407 18.19 4.52 -3.14
N LEU A 408 18.62 3.43 -2.50
CA LEU A 408 18.79 2.15 -3.21
C LEU A 408 17.48 1.69 -3.86
N PRO A 409 17.55 0.95 -4.99
CA PRO A 409 16.36 0.39 -5.64
C PRO A 409 15.62 -0.56 -4.71
N GLN A 410 14.30 -0.40 -4.65
CA GLN A 410 13.36 -1.25 -3.93
C GLN A 410 12.13 -1.47 -4.82
N LEU A 411 11.36 -2.54 -4.57
CA LEU A 411 10.05 -2.80 -5.14
C LEU A 411 9.99 -2.77 -6.67
N GLY A 412 11.08 -3.19 -7.34
CA GLY A 412 11.15 -3.22 -8.79
C GLY A 412 11.13 -1.82 -9.41
N SER A 413 11.74 -0.83 -8.74
CA SER A 413 11.95 0.52 -9.27
C SER A 413 12.98 0.59 -10.40
N GLY A 414 13.74 -0.48 -10.64
CA GLY A 414 14.83 -0.51 -11.62
C GLY A 414 16.05 0.33 -11.17
N PRO A 415 17.14 0.31 -11.95
CA PRO A 415 18.38 0.98 -11.58
C PRO A 415 18.34 2.50 -11.79
N ASP A 416 17.33 3.03 -12.46
CA ASP A 416 17.23 4.38 -13.01
C ASP A 416 15.87 5.05 -12.70
N ASN A 417 15.25 4.72 -11.56
CA ASN A 417 13.98 5.30 -11.09
C ASN A 417 12.80 5.11 -12.06
N ARG A 418 12.62 3.89 -12.59
CA ARG A 418 11.58 3.56 -13.58
C ARG A 418 10.16 3.51 -13.03
N SER A 419 10.02 3.26 -11.73
CA SER A 419 8.72 3.06 -11.08
C SER A 419 8.76 3.57 -9.65
N GLY A 420 7.62 4.08 -9.19
CA GLY A 420 7.38 4.44 -7.79
C GLY A 420 8.08 5.70 -7.28
N GLY A 421 8.93 6.34 -8.08
CA GLY A 421 9.55 7.63 -7.73
C GLY A 421 8.63 8.82 -7.98
N GLY A 422 8.94 9.96 -7.35
CA GLY A 422 8.15 11.18 -7.41
C GLY A 422 7.86 11.75 -6.02
N TYR A 423 7.36 12.98 -5.99
CA TYR A 423 6.95 13.68 -4.77
C TYR A 423 5.94 14.78 -5.11
N LEU A 424 5.20 15.24 -4.11
CA LEU A 424 4.37 16.43 -4.17
C LEU A 424 5.24 17.65 -3.93
N SER A 425 5.30 18.56 -4.90
CA SER A 425 5.83 19.90 -4.64
C SER A 425 4.97 20.60 -3.58
N ARG A 426 5.50 21.68 -3.00
CA ARG A 426 4.71 22.52 -2.08
C ARG A 426 3.39 22.95 -2.72
N ASP A 427 3.44 23.39 -3.97
CA ASP A 427 2.26 23.88 -4.69
C ASP A 427 1.27 22.75 -5.00
N ASP A 428 1.76 21.56 -5.37
CA ASP A 428 0.90 20.39 -5.57
C ASP A 428 0.15 20.03 -4.29
N TYR A 429 0.85 20.03 -3.15
CA TYR A 429 0.26 19.69 -1.86
C TYR A 429 -0.75 20.75 -1.40
N VAL A 430 -0.41 22.04 -1.47
CA VAL A 430 -1.34 23.15 -1.15
C VAL A 430 -2.59 23.07 -2.03
N ALA A 431 -2.43 22.82 -3.34
CA ALA A 431 -3.54 22.66 -4.25
C ALA A 431 -4.41 21.43 -3.89
N LEU A 432 -3.79 20.32 -3.50
CA LEU A 432 -4.49 19.11 -3.10
C LEU A 432 -5.28 19.30 -1.79
N VAL A 433 -4.69 19.96 -0.78
CA VAL A 433 -5.36 20.30 0.49
C VAL A 433 -6.57 21.20 0.24
N ARG A 434 -6.41 22.24 -0.59
CA ARG A 434 -7.51 23.13 -0.97
C ARG A 434 -8.61 22.39 -1.72
N TYR A 435 -8.23 21.48 -2.62
CA TYR A 435 -9.16 20.63 -3.36
C TYR A 435 -9.96 19.73 -2.42
N ALA A 436 -9.28 19.04 -1.48
CA ALA A 436 -9.93 18.20 -0.47
C ALA A 436 -10.93 19.00 0.39
N ALA A 437 -10.54 20.20 0.84
CA ALA A 437 -11.40 21.06 1.64
C ALA A 437 -12.68 21.53 0.89
N ALA A 438 -12.58 21.77 -0.42
CA ALA A 438 -13.74 22.06 -1.27
C ALA A 438 -14.72 20.86 -1.39
N HIS A 439 -14.25 19.66 -1.04
CA HIS A 439 -14.99 18.40 -1.11
C HIS A 439 -15.39 17.85 0.26
N PHE A 440 -15.23 18.63 1.35
CA PHE A 440 -15.41 18.19 2.74
C PHE A 440 -14.55 16.98 3.13
N VAL A 441 -13.39 16.85 2.50
CA VAL A 441 -12.35 15.87 2.87
C VAL A 441 -11.21 16.61 3.56
N GLU A 442 -10.85 16.17 4.76
CA GLU A 442 -9.66 16.63 5.46
C GLU A 442 -8.46 15.76 5.07
N ILE A 443 -7.34 16.38 4.74
CA ILE A 443 -6.06 15.67 4.55
C ILE A 443 -5.36 15.55 5.91
N ILE A 444 -5.01 14.33 6.29
CA ILE A 444 -4.17 14.02 7.45
C ILE A 444 -2.79 13.61 6.91
N PRO A 445 -1.74 14.43 7.06
CA PRO A 445 -0.39 14.04 6.71
C PRO A 445 0.20 13.11 7.76
N GLU A 446 0.85 12.04 7.29
CA GLU A 446 1.71 11.18 8.07
C GLU A 446 3.16 11.31 7.61
N ILE A 447 4.02 11.53 8.59
CA ILE A 447 5.47 11.39 8.44
C ILE A 447 5.89 10.40 9.51
N ASP A 448 6.15 9.18 9.09
CA ASP A 448 6.39 8.07 10.00
C ASP A 448 7.71 8.22 10.78
N MET A 449 7.65 7.86 12.05
CA MET A 449 8.76 7.89 13.00
C MET A 449 8.41 7.13 14.28
N PRO A 450 9.38 6.51 14.98
CA PRO A 450 10.81 6.59 14.71
C PRO A 450 11.35 5.49 13.79
N ALA A 451 10.61 4.41 13.57
CA ALA A 451 10.89 3.44 12.52
C ALA A 451 10.37 3.96 11.17
N HIS A 452 10.49 3.16 10.10
CA HIS A 452 10.01 3.53 8.77
C HIS A 452 10.57 4.87 8.26
N ALA A 453 11.76 5.24 8.73
CA ALA A 453 12.33 6.56 8.53
C ALA A 453 13.55 6.54 7.61
N ARG A 454 13.86 5.44 6.92
CA ARG A 454 15.11 5.30 6.14
C ARG A 454 15.29 6.38 5.09
N ALA A 455 14.23 6.79 4.39
CA ALA A 455 14.34 7.87 3.41
C ALA A 455 14.79 9.18 4.09
N ALA A 456 14.21 9.53 5.24
CA ALA A 456 14.62 10.70 6.01
C ALA A 456 16.06 10.56 6.52
N VAL A 457 16.40 9.41 7.11
CA VAL A 457 17.73 9.14 7.67
C VAL A 457 18.82 9.26 6.60
N VAL A 458 18.67 8.55 5.47
CA VAL A 458 19.66 8.54 4.39
C VAL A 458 19.85 9.93 3.79
N THR A 459 18.77 10.67 3.56
CA THR A 459 18.83 12.02 2.99
C THR A 459 19.47 13.03 3.94
N MET A 460 19.20 12.90 5.25
CA MET A 460 19.84 13.74 6.27
C MET A 460 21.31 13.38 6.50
N GLU A 461 21.73 12.13 6.30
CA GLU A 461 23.15 11.76 6.25
C GLU A 461 23.86 12.36 5.01
N ALA A 462 23.22 12.32 3.84
CA ALA A 462 23.75 12.98 2.64
C ALA A 462 23.88 14.51 2.84
N ARG A 463 22.88 15.13 3.48
CA ARG A 463 22.94 16.53 3.90
C ARG A 463 24.11 16.79 4.86
N TYR A 464 24.25 15.97 5.89
CA TYR A 464 25.35 16.07 6.85
C TYR A 464 26.69 16.04 6.12
N ASN A 465 26.94 15.03 5.30
CA ASN A 465 28.21 14.87 4.58
C ASN A 465 28.54 16.09 3.70
N ARG A 466 27.53 16.59 2.96
CA ARG A 466 27.69 17.77 2.10
C ARG A 466 28.04 19.03 2.89
N LEU A 467 27.37 19.28 4.02
CA LEU A 467 27.59 20.46 4.85
C LEU A 467 28.88 20.34 5.69
N HIS A 468 29.18 19.16 6.19
CA HIS A 468 30.43 18.83 6.89
C HIS A 468 31.64 19.06 6.00
N ALA A 469 31.61 18.56 4.76
CA ALA A 469 32.67 18.79 3.78
C ALA A 469 32.86 20.29 3.44
N ALA A 470 31.83 21.11 3.64
CA ALA A 470 31.90 22.57 3.50
C ALA A 470 32.28 23.31 4.79
N GLY A 471 32.66 22.60 5.87
CA GLY A 471 33.03 23.17 7.16
C GLY A 471 31.86 23.73 7.98
N ARG A 472 30.61 23.40 7.64
CA ARG A 472 29.38 23.93 8.27
C ARG A 472 28.82 22.96 9.31
N GLU A 473 29.61 22.66 10.34
CA GLU A 473 29.35 21.57 11.28
C GLU A 473 28.02 21.70 12.05
N GLN A 474 27.69 22.91 12.52
CA GLN A 474 26.43 23.13 13.24
C GLN A 474 25.21 22.86 12.36
N GLU A 475 25.25 23.30 11.10
CA GLU A 475 24.17 23.09 10.14
C GLU A 475 24.10 21.64 9.64
N ALA A 476 25.24 20.96 9.54
CA ALA A 476 25.33 19.55 9.22
C ALA A 476 24.63 18.69 10.30
N ASN A 477 24.83 19.02 11.57
CA ASN A 477 24.26 18.26 12.69
C ASN A 477 22.84 18.69 13.07
N ALA A 478 22.37 19.87 12.63
CA ALA A 478 21.07 20.43 13.05
C ALA A 478 19.87 19.50 12.85
N TYR A 479 19.91 18.66 11.82
CA TYR A 479 18.85 17.71 11.44
C TYR A 479 19.38 16.28 11.25
N ARG A 480 20.56 15.96 11.79
CA ARG A 480 21.12 14.61 11.65
C ARG A 480 20.32 13.63 12.49
N LEU A 481 19.88 12.53 11.88
CA LEU A 481 18.90 11.62 12.46
C LEU A 481 19.52 10.37 13.11
N LEU A 482 20.82 10.15 12.91
CA LEU A 482 21.54 9.03 13.52
C LEU A 482 22.46 9.51 14.62
N ASP A 483 22.66 8.63 15.59
CA ASP A 483 23.87 8.61 16.40
C ASP A 483 24.97 7.89 15.58
N PRO A 484 26.05 8.60 15.17
CA PRO A 484 27.09 8.01 14.34
C PRO A 484 27.86 6.88 15.05
N GLN A 485 27.81 6.81 16.39
CA GLN A 485 28.47 5.78 17.19
C GLN A 485 27.57 4.58 17.48
N ASP A 486 26.28 4.64 17.13
CA ASP A 486 25.38 3.51 17.29
C ASP A 486 25.83 2.34 16.41
N THR A 487 25.88 1.15 16.98
CA THR A 487 26.27 -0.10 16.31
C THR A 487 25.23 -1.20 16.47
N SER A 488 23.99 -0.82 16.81
CA SER A 488 22.88 -1.76 17.03
C SER A 488 22.68 -2.63 15.79
N ASN A 489 22.71 -3.94 15.99
CA ASN A 489 22.46 -4.93 14.95
C ASN A 489 20.98 -5.33 15.00
N LEU A 490 20.22 -4.87 14.01
CA LEU A 490 18.80 -5.20 13.89
C LEU A 490 18.38 -5.41 12.45
N THR A 491 17.20 -6.01 12.30
CA THR A 491 16.51 -6.11 11.02
C THR A 491 15.06 -5.71 11.23
N THR A 492 14.59 -4.74 10.45
CA THR A 492 13.19 -4.29 10.47
C THR A 492 12.28 -5.27 9.74
N VAL A 493 10.97 -5.03 9.76
CA VAL A 493 9.96 -5.91 9.14
C VAL A 493 10.17 -6.07 7.63
N GLN A 494 10.56 -5.00 6.95
CA GLN A 494 10.86 -4.96 5.51
C GLN A 494 12.33 -5.29 5.24
N PHE A 495 13.06 -5.77 6.25
CA PHE A 495 14.46 -6.19 6.20
C PHE A 495 15.48 -5.05 6.03
N TYR A 496 15.17 -3.83 6.48
CA TYR A 496 16.19 -2.79 6.57
C TYR A 496 17.09 -2.97 7.79
N ASP A 497 18.23 -2.27 7.77
CA ASP A 497 19.13 -2.16 8.92
C ASP A 497 18.72 -0.98 9.80
N ARG A 498 19.51 -0.69 10.84
CA ARG A 498 19.29 0.43 11.79
C ARG A 498 19.05 1.80 11.16
N ARG A 499 19.40 2.01 9.89
CA ARG A 499 19.12 3.28 9.18
C ARG A 499 17.63 3.47 8.88
N SER A 500 16.80 2.45 9.05
CA SER A 500 15.33 2.60 9.03
C SER A 500 14.78 3.23 10.31
N ASP A 501 15.55 3.18 11.40
CA ASP A 501 15.16 3.82 12.65
C ASP A 501 15.88 5.17 12.80
N LEU A 502 15.15 6.28 12.76
CA LEU A 502 15.70 7.54 13.25
C LEU A 502 15.95 7.42 14.75
N ASN A 503 17.02 8.05 15.26
CA ASN A 503 17.40 7.93 16.65
C ASN A 503 16.66 8.99 17.50
N PRO A 504 15.71 8.60 18.39
CA PRO A 504 14.93 9.56 19.18
C PRO A 504 15.72 10.24 20.31
N CYS A 505 16.98 9.84 20.51
CA CYS A 505 17.83 10.32 21.60
C CYS A 505 18.79 11.44 21.15
N VAL A 506 18.94 11.66 19.83
CA VAL A 506 19.77 12.76 19.31
C VAL A 506 18.96 14.04 19.10
N PRO A 507 19.52 15.24 19.33
CA PRO A 507 18.78 16.50 19.17
C PRO A 507 18.23 16.72 17.75
N GLY A 508 18.93 16.22 16.73
CA GLY A 508 18.55 16.38 15.34
C GLY A 508 17.18 15.77 15.00
N ALA A 509 16.77 14.71 15.70
CA ALA A 509 15.46 14.06 15.49
C ALA A 509 14.29 14.99 15.81
N LEU A 510 14.28 15.61 16.99
CA LEU A 510 13.21 16.54 17.38
C LEU A 510 13.25 17.84 16.56
N ASN A 511 14.45 18.33 16.23
CA ASN A 511 14.61 19.49 15.34
C ASN A 511 14.02 19.22 13.96
N PHE A 512 14.27 18.04 13.41
CA PHE A 512 13.74 17.59 12.13
C PHE A 512 12.22 17.50 12.17
N ALA A 513 11.66 16.75 13.13
CA ALA A 513 10.22 16.61 13.29
C ALA A 513 9.54 18.00 13.41
N SER A 514 10.06 18.87 14.28
CA SER A 514 9.53 20.22 14.47
C SER A 514 9.59 21.08 13.21
N LYS A 515 10.66 20.94 12.41
CA LYS A 515 10.80 21.64 11.12
C LYS A 515 9.75 21.15 10.12
N VAL A 516 9.63 19.83 9.94
CA VAL A 516 8.70 19.23 8.98
C VAL A 516 7.25 19.58 9.33
N ILE A 517 6.85 19.42 10.60
CA ILE A 517 5.51 19.77 11.10
C ILE A 517 5.19 21.22 10.78
N ARG A 518 6.10 22.15 11.09
CA ARG A 518 5.89 23.57 10.85
C ARG A 518 5.70 23.90 9.36
N GLU A 519 6.50 23.30 8.47
CA GLU A 519 6.37 23.56 7.04
C GLU A 519 5.06 22.99 6.46
N ILE A 520 4.64 21.80 6.88
CA ILE A 520 3.37 21.20 6.43
C ILE A 520 2.18 21.97 7.01
N ALA A 521 2.23 22.38 8.27
CA ALA A 521 1.21 23.25 8.88
C ALA A 521 1.07 24.58 8.13
N ALA A 522 2.19 25.17 7.69
CA ALA A 522 2.19 26.38 6.86
C ALA A 522 1.56 26.15 5.48
N MET A 523 1.78 24.98 4.85
CA MET A 523 1.11 24.62 3.59
C MET A 523 -0.41 24.50 3.77
N HIS A 524 -0.87 23.92 4.88
CA HIS A 524 -2.29 23.87 5.22
C HIS A 524 -2.89 25.27 5.45
N ALA A 525 -2.16 26.17 6.11
CA ALA A 525 -2.56 27.56 6.27
C ALA A 525 -2.69 28.29 4.90
N ASP A 526 -1.74 28.10 3.99
CA ASP A 526 -1.78 28.64 2.63
C ASP A 526 -2.91 28.06 1.77
N ALA A 527 -3.30 26.81 2.04
CA ALA A 527 -4.47 26.19 1.44
C ALA A 527 -5.80 26.76 1.98
N GLN A 528 -5.75 27.57 3.06
CA GLN A 528 -6.90 28.06 3.82
C GLN A 528 -7.74 26.91 4.41
N ALA A 529 -7.07 25.80 4.74
CA ALA A 529 -7.63 24.64 5.40
C ALA A 529 -6.65 24.17 6.48
N PRO A 530 -6.66 24.84 7.66
CA PRO A 530 -5.72 24.56 8.75
C PRO A 530 -5.67 23.08 9.11
N LEU A 531 -4.48 22.63 9.50
CA LEU A 531 -4.25 21.24 9.87
C LEU A 531 -4.82 20.96 11.28
N HIS A 532 -5.69 19.97 11.40
CA HIS A 532 -6.29 19.56 12.67
C HIS A 532 -5.65 18.29 13.23
N THR A 533 -5.26 17.35 12.35
CA THR A 533 -4.68 16.08 12.77
C THR A 533 -3.31 15.87 12.14
N TRP A 534 -2.28 15.65 12.97
CA TRP A 534 -0.96 15.19 12.52
C TRP A 534 -0.80 13.70 12.83
N HIS A 535 -0.46 12.86 11.85
CA HIS A 535 -0.15 11.46 12.12
C HIS A 535 1.36 11.28 12.31
N TYR A 536 1.73 10.77 13.47
CA TYR A 536 3.10 10.47 13.89
C TYR A 536 3.65 9.18 13.25
N GLY A 537 2.76 8.31 12.79
CA GLY A 537 3.10 6.93 12.45
C GLY A 537 3.36 6.13 13.72
N GLY A 538 4.57 5.59 13.87
CA GLY A 538 5.05 4.97 15.09
C GLY A 538 4.92 3.46 15.12
N ASP A 539 4.59 2.84 13.99
CA ASP A 539 4.52 1.39 13.88
C ASP A 539 5.91 0.74 13.81
N GLU A 540 5.95 -0.50 14.29
CA GLU A 540 6.98 -1.50 14.04
C GLU A 540 8.43 -1.14 14.40
N ALA A 541 8.65 -0.22 15.35
CA ALA A 541 9.97 0.04 15.95
C ALA A 541 10.49 -1.13 16.79
N LYS A 542 10.89 -2.22 16.12
CA LYS A 542 11.33 -3.50 16.69
C LYS A 542 12.35 -4.19 15.78
N ASN A 543 13.15 -5.07 16.36
CA ASN A 543 13.97 -6.03 15.61
C ASN A 543 13.18 -7.33 15.43
N ILE A 544 12.88 -7.73 14.19
CA ILE A 544 12.06 -8.93 13.93
C ILE A 544 12.71 -10.21 14.43
N PHE A 545 14.04 -10.26 14.50
CA PHE A 545 14.76 -11.44 14.98
C PHE A 545 14.60 -11.68 16.49
N LEU A 546 14.10 -10.70 17.24
CA LEU A 546 13.72 -10.89 18.64
C LEU A 546 12.25 -11.35 18.79
N GLY A 547 11.57 -11.62 17.68
CA GLY A 547 10.20 -12.13 17.62
C GLY A 547 10.04 -13.59 18.05
N GLY A 548 8.79 -13.99 18.31
CA GLY A 548 8.46 -15.28 18.92
C GLY A 548 8.76 -16.52 18.09
N GLY A 549 8.91 -16.40 16.76
CA GLY A 549 9.21 -17.52 15.87
C GLY A 549 10.69 -17.75 15.58
N PHE A 550 11.58 -17.06 16.30
CA PHE A 550 13.02 -17.33 16.32
C PHE A 550 13.50 -17.93 17.65
N GLN A 551 14.66 -18.56 17.62
CA GLN A 551 15.34 -19.14 18.78
C GLN A 551 16.88 -19.10 18.61
N PRO A 552 17.67 -19.26 19.69
CA PRO A 552 19.12 -19.32 19.59
C PRO A 552 19.58 -20.52 18.75
N LEU A 553 20.84 -20.50 18.27
CA LEU A 553 21.41 -21.59 17.45
C LEU A 553 21.37 -22.99 18.11
N ASN A 554 21.39 -23.06 19.44
CA ASN A 554 21.28 -24.32 20.20
C ASN A 554 19.82 -24.65 20.60
N GLY A 555 18.84 -23.89 20.13
CA GLY A 555 17.42 -24.12 20.38
C GLY A 555 16.89 -25.36 19.68
N THR A 556 15.97 -26.05 20.35
CA THR A 556 15.44 -27.37 19.94
C THR A 556 13.99 -27.34 19.44
N ASP A 557 13.32 -26.18 19.44
CA ASP A 557 11.93 -26.08 18.97
C ASP A 557 11.92 -26.25 17.43
N PRO A 558 11.30 -27.30 16.88
CA PRO A 558 11.30 -27.53 15.43
C PRO A 558 10.50 -26.47 14.66
N ASN A 559 9.67 -25.67 15.34
CA ASN A 559 8.81 -24.67 14.74
C ASN A 559 9.41 -23.25 14.81
N LYS A 560 10.71 -23.11 15.09
CA LYS A 560 11.38 -21.81 15.20
C LYS A 560 12.68 -21.75 14.42
N GLY A 561 12.93 -20.62 13.78
CA GLY A 561 14.18 -20.34 13.08
C GLY A 561 15.35 -20.25 14.05
N ARG A 562 16.39 -21.04 13.85
CA ARG A 562 17.65 -20.96 14.59
C ARG A 562 18.52 -19.85 14.03
N ILE A 563 18.81 -18.85 14.85
CA ILE A 563 19.68 -17.72 14.49
C ILE A 563 20.62 -17.39 15.65
N ASP A 564 21.66 -16.60 15.36
CA ASP A 564 22.51 -16.03 16.41
C ASP A 564 21.77 -14.87 17.11
N LEU A 565 20.88 -15.23 18.04
CA LEU A 565 20.11 -14.26 18.84
C LEU A 565 21.00 -13.39 19.72
N ALA A 566 22.17 -13.87 20.15
CA ALA A 566 23.08 -13.09 20.99
C ALA A 566 23.69 -11.90 20.24
N ALA A 567 23.74 -11.97 18.91
CA ALA A 567 24.17 -10.88 18.06
C ALA A 567 23.07 -9.84 17.77
N GLN A 568 21.83 -10.08 18.15
CA GLN A 568 20.68 -9.23 17.84
C GLN A 568 20.41 -8.21 18.94
N ASP A 569 20.20 -6.96 18.56
CA ASP A 569 19.93 -5.85 19.46
C ASP A 569 18.50 -5.32 19.25
N LYS A 570 17.92 -4.71 20.28
CA LYS A 570 16.76 -3.83 20.11
C LYS A 570 17.17 -2.56 19.35
N PRO A 571 16.25 -1.85 18.68
CA PRO A 571 16.53 -0.52 18.13
C PRO A 571 17.25 0.38 19.14
N TRP A 572 18.33 1.02 18.70
CA TRP A 572 19.15 1.96 19.49
C TRP A 572 19.84 1.40 20.74
N ALA A 573 19.83 0.09 20.98
CA ALA A 573 20.40 -0.50 22.21
C ALA A 573 21.91 -0.25 22.39
N ARG A 574 22.62 0.03 21.29
CA ARG A 574 24.05 0.38 21.28
C ARG A 574 24.32 1.84 20.92
N SER A 575 23.32 2.72 20.99
CA SER A 575 23.51 4.16 20.85
C SER A 575 24.03 4.77 22.16
N PRO A 576 25.20 5.43 22.16
CA PRO A 576 25.65 6.22 23.30
C PRO A 576 24.67 7.31 23.71
N ALA A 577 24.00 7.98 22.76
CA ALA A 577 22.99 8.99 23.07
C ALA A 577 21.81 8.41 23.87
N CYS A 578 21.29 7.26 23.47
CA CYS A 578 20.22 6.58 24.21
C CYS A 578 20.69 5.99 25.54
N THR A 579 21.92 5.45 25.57
CA THR A 579 22.54 4.95 26.81
C THR A 579 22.66 6.07 27.85
N ALA A 580 22.97 7.30 27.42
CA ALA A 580 23.05 8.44 28.32
C ALA A 580 21.69 8.79 28.95
N LEU A 581 20.56 8.57 28.24
CA LEU A 581 19.22 8.75 28.82
C LEU A 581 18.93 7.70 29.90
N LEU A 582 19.30 6.44 29.67
CA LEU A 582 19.18 5.37 30.68
C LEU A 582 20.01 5.69 31.93
N GLN A 583 21.27 6.11 31.75
CA GLN A 583 22.18 6.45 32.86
C GLN A 583 21.68 7.64 33.69
N ARG A 584 20.99 8.60 33.06
CA ARG A 584 20.35 9.73 33.76
C ARG A 584 18.99 9.38 34.39
N GLY A 585 18.47 8.17 34.15
CA GLY A 585 17.17 7.74 34.64
C GLY A 585 15.98 8.42 33.95
N GLU A 586 16.18 8.99 32.76
CA GLU A 586 15.10 9.62 31.97
C GLU A 586 14.20 8.59 31.28
N ILE A 587 14.70 7.37 31.09
CA ILE A 587 13.96 6.19 30.62
C ILE A 587 14.38 4.98 31.45
N LYS A 588 13.48 4.00 31.59
CA LYS A 588 13.75 2.73 32.30
C LYS A 588 14.21 1.64 31.36
N SER A 589 13.75 1.68 30.12
CA SER A 589 14.07 0.73 29.06
C SER A 589 14.10 1.45 27.72
N ILE A 590 14.87 0.90 26.77
CA ILE A 590 14.80 1.26 25.35
C ILE A 590 13.38 1.09 24.79
N ASP A 591 12.58 0.17 25.33
CA ASP A 591 11.20 -0.05 24.87
C ASP A 591 10.28 1.17 25.07
N GLU A 592 10.64 2.10 25.98
CA GLU A 592 9.88 3.32 26.23
C GLU A 592 10.17 4.42 25.19
N LEU A 593 11.23 4.28 24.38
CA LEU A 593 11.69 5.33 23.47
C LEU A 593 10.67 5.73 22.40
N PRO A 594 9.97 4.81 21.70
CA PRO A 594 8.97 5.20 20.69
C PRO A 594 7.87 6.07 21.29
N THR A 595 7.32 5.69 22.45
CA THR A 595 6.27 6.44 23.12
C THR A 595 6.79 7.77 23.70
N ARG A 596 7.99 7.80 24.29
CA ARG A 596 8.62 9.05 24.76
C ARG A 596 8.82 10.03 23.60
N PHE A 597 9.27 9.54 22.44
CA PHE A 597 9.45 10.40 21.27
C PHE A 597 8.11 10.91 20.73
N ALA A 598 7.07 10.07 20.70
CA ALA A 598 5.71 10.51 20.36
C ALA A 598 5.20 11.62 21.30
N GLN A 599 5.48 11.54 22.61
CA GLN A 599 5.14 12.61 23.57
C GLN A 599 5.88 13.91 23.22
N GLN A 600 7.16 13.85 22.88
CA GLN A 600 7.93 15.03 22.46
C GLN A 600 7.42 15.62 21.14
N VAL A 601 7.09 14.78 20.17
CA VAL A 601 6.52 15.21 18.90
C VAL A 601 5.14 15.83 19.10
N SER A 602 4.31 15.30 20.01
CA SER A 602 3.01 15.91 20.34
C SER A 602 3.13 17.36 20.83
N ALA A 603 4.22 17.70 21.52
CA ALA A 603 4.49 19.08 21.92
C ALA A 603 4.79 19.98 20.71
N ALA A 604 5.54 19.47 19.72
CA ALA A 604 5.80 20.18 18.47
C ALA A 604 4.54 20.33 17.61
N VAL A 605 3.67 19.31 17.57
CA VAL A 605 2.36 19.35 16.92
C VAL A 605 1.49 20.45 17.56
N ASN A 606 1.32 20.41 18.87
CA ASN A 606 0.54 21.39 19.62
C ASN A 606 1.08 22.83 19.49
N ALA A 607 2.41 23.00 19.46
CA ALA A 607 3.05 24.31 19.27
C ALA A 607 2.73 24.97 17.91
N ASN A 608 2.27 24.18 16.92
CA ASN A 608 1.81 24.67 15.61
C ASN A 608 0.27 24.83 15.54
N GLY A 609 -0.44 24.74 16.68
CA GLY A 609 -1.88 24.92 16.75
C GLY A 609 -2.70 23.74 16.25
N ILE A 610 -2.07 22.57 16.10
CA ILE A 610 -2.72 21.32 15.68
C ILE A 610 -3.19 20.62 16.96
N ASP A 611 -4.49 20.33 17.05
CA ASP A 611 -5.12 19.90 18.30
C ASP A 611 -5.13 18.38 18.50
N THR A 612 -4.86 17.61 17.44
CA THR A 612 -4.91 16.15 17.44
C THR A 612 -3.60 15.57 16.91
N MET A 613 -2.98 14.69 17.69
CA MET A 613 -1.93 13.80 17.20
C MET A 613 -2.49 12.40 17.03
N ALA A 614 -2.22 11.78 15.89
CA ALA A 614 -2.60 10.42 15.57
C ALA A 614 -1.37 9.51 15.53
N ALA A 615 -1.53 8.22 15.81
CA ALA A 615 -0.46 7.23 15.69
C ALA A 615 -1.03 5.83 15.41
N TRP A 616 -0.20 4.95 14.84
CA TRP A 616 -0.43 3.51 14.92
C TRP A 616 -0.30 3.06 16.37
N GLN A 617 -1.14 2.12 16.80
CA GLN A 617 -1.33 1.77 18.21
C GLN A 617 -0.05 1.42 18.98
N ASP A 618 0.92 0.82 18.29
CA ASP A 618 2.13 0.27 18.86
C ASP A 618 3.17 1.34 19.21
N GLY A 619 3.20 2.46 18.50
CA GLY A 619 4.09 3.60 18.79
C GLY A 619 3.81 4.25 20.13
N ILE A 620 2.57 4.15 20.61
CA ILE A 620 2.13 4.74 21.87
C ILE A 620 1.69 3.72 22.92
N LYS A 621 1.97 2.43 22.73
CA LYS A 621 1.48 1.34 23.61
C LYS A 621 1.92 1.47 25.07
N HIS A 622 3.03 2.16 25.33
CA HIS A 622 3.55 2.40 26.68
C HIS A 622 2.96 3.64 27.37
N ALA A 623 2.07 4.40 26.71
CA ALA A 623 1.39 5.52 27.32
C ALA A 623 0.20 5.07 28.18
N ASN A 624 -0.05 5.82 29.25
CA ASN A 624 -1.17 5.59 30.16
C ASN A 624 -2.50 6.03 29.55
N GLY A 625 -2.47 6.98 28.62
CA GLY A 625 -3.65 7.54 27.95
C GLY A 625 -3.32 8.86 27.23
N PRO A 626 -4.32 9.53 26.63
CA PRO A 626 -4.13 10.78 25.89
C PRO A 626 -3.57 11.92 26.75
N GLN A 627 -3.74 11.89 28.08
CA GLN A 627 -3.20 12.88 29.02
C GLN A 627 -1.67 12.94 29.06
N ASP A 628 -0.99 11.90 28.55
CA ASP A 628 0.48 11.87 28.50
C ASP A 628 1.03 12.71 27.33
N PHE A 629 0.16 13.23 26.46
CA PHE A 629 0.50 14.00 25.25
C PHE A 629 0.10 15.47 25.39
N SER A 630 0.75 16.34 24.61
CA SER A 630 0.52 17.80 24.64
C SER A 630 -0.67 18.25 23.79
N THR A 631 -1.10 17.44 22.83
CA THR A 631 -2.28 17.73 21.99
C THR A 631 -3.57 17.53 22.79
N ARG A 632 -4.62 18.26 22.43
CA ARG A 632 -5.93 18.16 23.10
C ARG A 632 -6.55 16.77 22.94
N HIS A 633 -6.33 16.18 21.77
CA HIS A 633 -6.83 14.86 21.42
C HIS A 633 -5.67 13.96 20.97
N VAL A 634 -5.84 12.66 21.18
CA VAL A 634 -4.94 11.63 20.65
C VAL A 634 -5.78 10.57 19.96
N MET A 635 -5.57 10.43 18.66
CA MET A 635 -6.24 9.46 17.81
C MET A 635 -5.35 8.24 17.62
N VAL A 636 -5.94 7.05 17.58
CA VAL A 636 -5.20 5.79 17.44
C VAL A 636 -5.77 4.98 16.30
N SER A 637 -4.93 4.68 15.32
CA SER A 637 -5.21 3.73 14.24
C SER A 637 -5.00 2.31 14.77
N LEU A 638 -6.10 1.62 15.13
CA LEU A 638 -6.09 0.24 15.63
C LEU A 638 -5.95 -0.73 14.45
N TRP A 639 -4.85 -1.47 14.41
CA TRP A 639 -4.50 -2.33 13.28
C TRP A 639 -4.31 -3.81 13.64
N ASP A 640 -4.76 -4.25 14.82
CA ASP A 640 -4.89 -5.68 15.11
C ASP A 640 -5.95 -6.34 14.21
N THR A 641 -5.81 -7.65 13.97
CA THR A 641 -6.88 -8.45 13.34
C THR A 641 -7.89 -8.91 14.37
N ILE A 642 -9.15 -9.11 13.96
CA ILE A 642 -10.22 -9.55 14.88
C ILE A 642 -9.88 -10.91 15.48
N PHE A 643 -9.39 -11.84 14.66
CA PHE A 643 -9.01 -13.20 15.12
C PHE A 643 -7.76 -13.24 16.02
N TRP A 644 -7.02 -12.14 16.16
CA TRP A 644 -5.90 -11.99 17.10
C TRP A 644 -6.11 -10.89 18.14
N GLY A 645 -7.36 -10.56 18.46
CA GLY A 645 -7.68 -9.80 19.68
C GLY A 645 -8.01 -8.33 19.49
N ALA A 646 -8.27 -7.85 18.26
CA ALA A 646 -8.66 -6.45 18.03
C ALA A 646 -9.86 -5.99 18.87
N SER A 647 -10.77 -6.89 19.25
CA SER A 647 -11.89 -6.56 20.14
C SER A 647 -11.42 -6.09 21.53
N ASP A 648 -10.42 -6.76 22.10
CA ASP A 648 -9.86 -6.37 23.39
C ASP A 648 -9.02 -5.09 23.25
N SER A 649 -8.23 -4.96 22.18
CA SER A 649 -7.45 -3.76 21.91
C SER A 649 -8.33 -2.52 21.72
N ALA A 650 -9.45 -2.63 20.99
CA ALA A 650 -10.41 -1.54 20.80
C ALA A 650 -11.00 -1.07 22.15
N ARG A 651 -11.37 -2.02 23.01
CA ARG A 651 -11.86 -1.73 24.37
C ARG A 651 -10.80 -1.04 25.19
N ASP A 652 -9.57 -1.54 25.20
CA ASP A 652 -8.50 -1.01 26.04
C ASP A 652 -8.11 0.41 25.63
N LEU A 653 -8.01 0.68 24.32
CA LEU A 653 -7.76 2.03 23.80
C LEU A 653 -8.90 3.00 24.15
N SER A 654 -10.15 2.58 23.94
CA SER A 654 -11.33 3.37 24.32
C SER A 654 -11.39 3.61 25.83
N GLY A 655 -11.04 2.61 26.64
CA GLY A 655 -11.03 2.68 28.11
C GLY A 655 -9.99 3.67 28.63
N LYS A 656 -8.86 3.79 27.94
CA LYS A 656 -7.84 4.83 28.19
C LYS A 656 -8.24 6.22 27.71
N GLY A 657 -9.29 6.35 26.89
CA GLY A 657 -9.83 7.62 26.41
C GLY A 657 -9.28 8.10 25.06
N TYR A 658 -8.59 7.24 24.31
CA TYR A 658 -8.16 7.56 22.96
C TYR A 658 -9.34 7.68 21.98
N GLN A 659 -9.18 8.50 20.93
CA GLN A 659 -10.05 8.47 19.77
C GLN A 659 -9.66 7.30 18.87
N THR A 660 -10.32 6.15 19.06
CA THR A 660 -9.95 4.93 18.32
C THR A 660 -10.57 4.91 16.93
N VAL A 661 -9.73 4.78 15.89
CA VAL A 661 -10.13 4.54 14.51
C VAL A 661 -9.77 3.11 14.13
N LEU A 662 -10.75 2.37 13.63
CA LEU A 662 -10.53 1.00 13.16
C LEU A 662 -9.79 0.98 11.81
N ALA A 663 -8.62 0.36 11.77
CA ALA A 663 -7.80 0.11 10.60
C ALA A 663 -7.46 -1.40 10.49
N LEU A 664 -8.48 -2.24 10.62
CA LEU A 664 -8.35 -3.71 10.77
C LEU A 664 -7.81 -4.36 9.47
N PRO A 665 -6.63 -5.00 9.46
CA PRO A 665 -6.04 -5.58 8.26
C PRO A 665 -6.90 -6.66 7.62
N ASP A 666 -7.59 -7.45 8.45
CA ASP A 666 -8.43 -8.53 7.99
C ASP A 666 -9.71 -8.07 7.26
N TYR A 667 -10.06 -6.78 7.30
CA TYR A 667 -11.23 -6.22 6.61
C TYR A 667 -10.96 -4.98 5.77
N LEU A 668 -10.01 -4.14 6.17
CA LEU A 668 -9.88 -2.76 5.71
C LEU A 668 -8.55 -2.50 4.99
N TYR A 669 -7.70 -3.50 4.80
CA TYR A 669 -6.47 -3.36 4.03
C TYR A 669 -6.75 -3.65 2.56
N PHE A 670 -6.70 -2.59 1.77
CA PHE A 670 -6.94 -2.57 0.34
C PHE A 670 -5.67 -2.81 -0.48
N ASP A 671 -4.53 -3.05 0.15
CA ASP A 671 -3.39 -3.71 -0.47
C ASP A 671 -3.56 -5.24 -0.51
N PHE A 672 -4.58 -5.79 0.15
CA PHE A 672 -4.88 -7.22 0.08
C PHE A 672 -5.73 -7.59 -1.14
N PRO A 673 -5.54 -8.81 -1.72
CA PRO A 673 -6.29 -9.31 -2.85
C PRO A 673 -7.79 -9.24 -2.65
N TYR A 674 -8.54 -9.04 -3.73
CA TYR A 674 -10.00 -9.19 -3.68
C TYR A 674 -10.42 -10.66 -3.51
N THR A 675 -9.70 -11.59 -4.14
CA THR A 675 -10.06 -13.02 -4.15
C THR A 675 -8.85 -13.89 -3.83
N LEU A 676 -9.09 -15.20 -3.66
CA LEU A 676 -8.03 -16.17 -3.42
C LEU A 676 -7.19 -16.48 -4.67
N ASN A 677 -7.59 -15.95 -5.85
CA ASN A 677 -6.90 -16.15 -7.11
C ASN A 677 -5.45 -15.71 -7.03
N PRO A 678 -4.47 -16.58 -7.36
CA PRO A 678 -3.05 -16.21 -7.30
C PRO A 678 -2.67 -15.07 -8.24
N ARG A 679 -3.49 -14.78 -9.26
CA ARG A 679 -3.30 -13.64 -10.17
C ARG A 679 -3.86 -12.32 -9.64
N GLU A 680 -4.61 -12.35 -8.55
CA GLU A 680 -4.93 -11.11 -7.85
C GLU A 680 -3.67 -10.53 -7.24
N ARG A 681 -3.52 -9.22 -7.42
CA ARG A 681 -2.43 -8.45 -6.83
C ARG A 681 -2.72 -8.25 -5.35
N GLY A 682 -1.68 -8.30 -4.53
CA GLY A 682 -1.72 -7.82 -3.16
C GLY A 682 -0.86 -8.61 -2.19
N TYR A 683 -0.56 -7.99 -1.05
CA TYR A 683 -0.05 -8.68 0.14
C TYR A 683 -1.20 -9.41 0.85
N TYR A 684 -0.92 -10.29 1.80
CA TYR A 684 -1.98 -11.15 2.36
C TYR A 684 -1.69 -11.62 3.78
N TRP A 685 -0.88 -10.87 4.53
CA TRP A 685 -0.44 -11.28 5.86
C TRP A 685 -1.60 -11.32 6.88
N GLY A 686 -2.58 -10.41 6.74
CA GLY A 686 -3.77 -10.31 7.60
C GLY A 686 -5.04 -10.90 6.98
N SER A 687 -5.14 -10.96 5.65
CA SER A 687 -6.20 -11.69 4.94
C SER A 687 -5.82 -12.07 3.52
N HIS A 688 -6.26 -13.25 3.08
CA HIS A 688 -6.03 -13.74 1.72
C HIS A 688 -7.06 -13.26 0.70
N ALA A 689 -8.19 -12.70 1.13
CA ALA A 689 -9.26 -12.14 0.28
C ALA A 689 -10.10 -11.09 1.04
N THR A 690 -10.06 -9.85 0.56
CA THR A 690 -10.78 -8.69 1.10
C THR A 690 -11.62 -8.06 -0.02
N ASP A 691 -12.69 -8.74 -0.41
CA ASP A 691 -13.64 -8.27 -1.42
C ASP A 691 -14.65 -7.24 -0.88
N GLU A 692 -15.49 -6.73 -1.76
CA GLU A 692 -16.58 -5.80 -1.47
C GLU A 692 -17.51 -6.35 -0.39
N TYR A 693 -17.85 -7.64 -0.44
CA TYR A 693 -18.73 -8.26 0.55
C TYR A 693 -18.09 -8.30 1.93
N LYS A 694 -16.80 -8.64 2.02
CA LYS A 694 -16.10 -8.66 3.30
C LYS A 694 -16.07 -7.29 3.96
N VAL A 695 -15.71 -6.25 3.21
CA VAL A 695 -15.74 -4.87 3.71
C VAL A 695 -17.17 -4.48 4.13
N PHE A 696 -18.16 -4.81 3.31
CA PHE A 696 -19.57 -4.52 3.60
C PHE A 696 -20.06 -5.24 4.86
N SER A 697 -19.67 -6.48 5.08
CA SER A 697 -20.18 -7.30 6.19
C SER A 697 -19.55 -7.00 7.55
N LEU A 698 -18.53 -6.13 7.60
CA LEU A 698 -17.91 -5.70 8.84
C LEU A 698 -18.96 -5.02 9.74
N ALA A 699 -19.02 -5.42 11.01
CA ALA A 699 -19.73 -4.69 12.04
C ALA A 699 -18.74 -3.99 12.97
N PRO A 700 -18.42 -2.71 12.72
CA PRO A 700 -17.33 -2.01 13.41
C PRO A 700 -17.62 -1.79 14.90
N GLU A 701 -18.87 -1.49 15.29
CA GLU A 701 -19.23 -1.23 16.70
C GLU A 701 -19.41 -2.52 17.53
N ASN A 702 -19.32 -3.70 16.91
CA ASN A 702 -19.43 -4.99 17.59
C ASN A 702 -18.44 -5.99 16.99
N LEU A 703 -17.14 -5.74 17.18
CA LEU A 703 -16.07 -6.59 16.61
C LEU A 703 -16.26 -8.11 16.86
N PRO A 704 -16.71 -8.58 18.04
CA PRO A 704 -16.97 -10.00 18.26
C PRO A 704 -17.93 -10.65 17.25
N GLN A 705 -18.98 -9.95 16.80
CA GLN A 705 -19.99 -10.57 15.94
C GLN A 705 -19.45 -11.05 14.59
N ASN A 706 -18.34 -10.45 14.14
CA ASN A 706 -17.71 -10.79 12.87
C ASN A 706 -17.20 -12.24 12.83
N ALA A 707 -16.98 -12.87 13.99
CA ALA A 707 -16.62 -14.29 14.12
C ALA A 707 -17.73 -15.27 13.69
N GLU A 708 -18.99 -14.82 13.59
CA GLU A 708 -20.09 -15.60 12.98
C GLU A 708 -20.16 -15.43 11.46
N VAL A 709 -19.60 -14.35 10.91
CA VAL A 709 -19.77 -13.96 9.50
C VAL A 709 -18.59 -14.41 8.65
N MET A 710 -17.36 -14.19 9.11
CA MET A 710 -16.13 -14.50 8.37
C MET A 710 -15.24 -15.47 9.14
N GLY A 711 -14.36 -16.14 8.39
CA GLY A 711 -13.26 -16.91 8.97
C GLY A 711 -12.04 -16.04 9.24
N ASP A 712 -11.03 -16.63 9.85
CA ASP A 712 -9.71 -16.01 9.99
C ASP A 712 -9.00 -15.88 8.63
N ARG A 713 -7.73 -15.48 8.62
CA ARG A 713 -6.96 -15.33 7.37
C ARG A 713 -6.92 -16.60 6.51
N ASP A 714 -6.94 -17.77 7.15
CA ASP A 714 -6.86 -19.09 6.51
C ASP A 714 -8.26 -19.66 6.21
N GLY A 715 -9.32 -18.90 6.52
CA GLY A 715 -10.72 -19.27 6.32
C GLY A 715 -11.30 -20.14 7.44
N ASN A 716 -10.53 -20.42 8.49
CA ASN A 716 -10.98 -21.24 9.61
C ASN A 716 -12.00 -20.50 10.48
N THR A 717 -12.83 -21.24 11.19
CA THR A 717 -13.68 -20.65 12.22
C THR A 717 -12.85 -20.25 13.42
N PHE A 718 -13.14 -19.08 13.97
CA PHE A 718 -12.54 -18.58 15.21
C PHE A 718 -13.65 -18.12 16.15
N GLU A 719 -13.29 -17.81 17.38
CA GLU A 719 -14.21 -17.41 18.43
C GLU A 719 -13.78 -16.09 19.04
N VAL A 720 -14.76 -15.21 19.28
CA VAL A 720 -14.56 -13.97 20.02
C VAL A 720 -15.70 -13.80 21.00
N THR A 721 -15.38 -13.41 22.23
CA THR A 721 -16.37 -13.06 23.26
C THR A 721 -16.25 -11.59 23.59
N GLY A 722 -17.37 -10.87 23.63
CA GLY A 722 -17.38 -9.48 24.11
C GLY A 722 -16.97 -9.42 25.58
N THR A 723 -16.01 -8.59 25.92
CA THR A 723 -15.42 -8.48 27.26
C THR A 723 -15.49 -7.04 27.75
N GLY A 724 -16.05 -6.79 28.93
CA GLY A 724 -16.14 -5.42 29.48
C GLY A 724 -17.08 -4.48 28.69
N PRO A 725 -16.98 -3.15 28.90
CA PRO A 725 -17.89 -2.18 28.27
C PRO A 725 -17.68 -2.05 26.76
N ALA A 726 -18.72 -1.60 26.05
CA ALA A 726 -18.62 -1.34 24.61
C ALA A 726 -17.53 -0.30 24.30
N PRO A 727 -16.66 -0.55 23.30
CA PRO A 727 -15.67 0.44 22.89
C PRO A 727 -16.34 1.66 22.26
N ARG A 728 -15.84 2.85 22.57
CA ARG A 728 -16.16 4.08 21.84
C ARG A 728 -15.19 4.21 20.67
N LEU A 729 -15.74 4.34 19.47
CA LEU A 729 -14.98 4.42 18.24
C LEU A 729 -15.23 5.79 17.59
N GLU A 730 -14.16 6.45 17.18
CA GLU A 730 -14.21 7.69 16.39
C GLU A 730 -14.61 7.39 14.93
N GLY A 731 -14.23 6.20 14.44
CA GLY A 731 -14.72 5.65 13.20
C GLY A 731 -13.84 4.56 12.60
N MET A 732 -13.76 4.51 11.28
CA MET A 732 -13.04 3.46 10.54
C MET A 732 -12.36 4.01 9.28
N GLN A 733 -11.33 3.31 8.82
CA GLN A 733 -10.50 3.71 7.69
C GLN A 733 -10.11 2.49 6.84
N GLY A 734 -10.11 2.65 5.51
CA GLY A 734 -9.51 1.70 4.57
C GLY A 734 -8.07 2.07 4.20
N GLN A 735 -7.18 1.11 4.01
CA GLN A 735 -5.72 1.32 3.89
C GLN A 735 -5.22 0.85 2.54
N ALA A 736 -4.58 1.72 1.74
CA ALA A 736 -3.93 1.31 0.49
C ALA A 736 -2.40 1.42 0.61
N TRP A 737 -1.75 0.37 1.12
CA TRP A 737 -0.29 0.25 1.19
C TRP A 737 0.38 -0.01 -0.17
N GLY A 738 1.55 0.56 -0.38
CA GLY A 738 2.07 0.84 -1.72
C GLY A 738 3.02 -0.19 -2.30
N GLU A 739 3.37 -1.28 -1.61
CA GLU A 739 4.47 -2.19 -1.97
C GLU A 739 4.31 -2.76 -3.39
N VAL A 740 3.14 -3.32 -3.66
CA VAL A 740 2.80 -3.91 -4.96
C VAL A 740 1.84 -3.06 -5.78
N MET A 741 1.42 -1.89 -5.30
CA MET A 741 0.65 -0.89 -6.04
C MET A 741 1.56 0.14 -6.73
N ARG A 742 2.34 -0.32 -7.70
CA ARG A 742 3.45 0.45 -8.32
C ARG A 742 3.05 1.68 -9.14
N ASN A 743 1.78 1.80 -9.54
CA ASN A 743 1.27 2.89 -10.36
C ASN A 743 -0.16 3.29 -9.96
N ASP A 744 -0.64 4.39 -10.55
CA ASP A 744 -1.97 4.96 -10.30
C ASP A 744 -3.12 3.98 -10.64
N THR A 745 -3.01 3.24 -11.75
CA THR A 745 -4.02 2.24 -12.15
C THR A 745 -4.19 1.15 -11.10
N PHE A 746 -3.10 0.71 -10.47
CA PHE A 746 -3.19 -0.30 -9.41
C PHE A 746 -3.83 0.23 -8.14
N LEU A 747 -3.62 1.51 -7.78
CA LEU A 747 -4.38 2.10 -6.67
C LEU A 747 -5.88 2.08 -6.94
N GLU A 748 -6.30 2.50 -8.13
CA GLU A 748 -7.72 2.53 -8.50
C GLU A 748 -8.31 1.11 -8.53
N TYR A 749 -7.61 0.15 -9.15
CA TYR A 749 -8.03 -1.25 -9.17
C TYR A 749 -8.20 -1.81 -7.76
N MET A 750 -7.23 -1.53 -6.88
CA MET A 750 -7.21 -2.08 -5.53
C MET A 750 -8.19 -1.37 -4.59
N ALA A 751 -8.48 -0.08 -4.78
CA ALA A 751 -9.42 0.65 -3.93
C ALA A 751 -10.89 0.46 -4.35
N TYR A 752 -11.18 0.34 -5.65
CA TYR A 752 -12.54 0.32 -6.16
C TYR A 752 -12.93 -1.03 -6.74
N PRO A 753 -14.16 -1.53 -6.47
CA PRO A 753 -15.28 -0.80 -5.88
C PRO A 753 -15.45 -0.97 -4.36
N ARG A 754 -14.57 -1.70 -3.65
CA ARG A 754 -14.74 -1.94 -2.21
C ARG A 754 -14.69 -0.68 -1.32
N LEU A 755 -14.14 0.44 -1.81
CA LEU A 755 -14.27 1.76 -1.19
C LEU A 755 -15.73 2.18 -0.96
N LEU A 756 -16.66 1.77 -1.85
CA LEU A 756 -18.08 2.07 -1.67
C LEU A 756 -18.70 1.27 -0.53
N ALA A 757 -18.22 0.04 -0.28
CA ALA A 757 -18.63 -0.76 0.87
C ALA A 757 -18.06 -0.20 2.19
N LEU A 758 -16.84 0.33 2.16
CA LEU A 758 -16.26 1.09 3.27
C LEU A 758 -17.11 2.32 3.58
N ALA A 759 -17.47 3.10 2.55
CA ALA A 759 -18.31 4.28 2.70
C ALA A 759 -19.69 3.94 3.27
N GLU A 760 -20.31 2.85 2.81
CA GLU A 760 -21.57 2.33 3.37
C GLU A 760 -21.42 2.08 4.87
N ARG A 761 -20.44 1.27 5.27
CA ARG A 761 -20.30 0.84 6.67
C ARG A 761 -19.82 1.96 7.61
N ALA A 762 -19.04 2.91 7.08
CA ALA A 762 -18.57 4.07 7.83
C ALA A 762 -19.67 5.12 8.05
N TRP A 763 -20.72 5.13 7.22
CA TRP A 763 -21.84 6.06 7.33
C TRP A 763 -23.05 5.44 8.04
N HIS A 764 -23.46 4.25 7.59
CA HIS A 764 -24.71 3.60 7.97
C HIS A 764 -24.47 2.43 8.93
N ARG A 765 -25.36 2.30 9.91
CA ARG A 765 -25.46 1.12 10.77
C ARG A 765 -26.65 0.29 10.31
N ALA A 766 -26.40 -0.89 9.77
CA ALA A 766 -27.44 -1.77 9.27
C ALA A 766 -28.16 -2.53 10.39
N ASP A 767 -29.37 -3.01 10.12
CA ASP A 767 -30.21 -3.72 11.09
C ASP A 767 -29.60 -5.04 11.60
N TRP A 768 -28.74 -5.68 10.81
CA TRP A 768 -28.03 -6.90 11.19
C TRP A 768 -26.79 -6.63 12.07
N GLU A 769 -26.42 -5.35 12.27
CA GLU A 769 -25.35 -4.95 13.20
C GLU A 769 -25.88 -4.90 14.64
N LEU A 770 -25.69 -6.01 15.36
CA LEU A 770 -26.15 -6.17 16.72
C LEU A 770 -25.48 -5.14 17.65
N PRO A 771 -26.20 -4.61 18.66
CA PRO A 771 -25.56 -3.84 19.71
C PRO A 771 -24.53 -4.71 20.43
N TYR A 772 -23.37 -4.13 20.75
CA TYR A 772 -22.36 -4.80 21.56
C TYR A 772 -22.94 -5.21 22.92
N ALA A 773 -22.60 -6.43 23.36
CA ALA A 773 -22.97 -6.94 24.67
C ALA A 773 -21.81 -7.73 25.29
N ALA A 774 -21.45 -7.39 26.53
CA ALA A 774 -20.45 -8.11 27.30
C ALA A 774 -20.90 -9.54 27.62
N GLY A 775 -19.97 -10.49 27.60
CA GLY A 775 -20.20 -11.92 27.84
C GLY A 775 -20.81 -12.68 26.67
N VAL A 776 -21.19 -12.01 25.57
CA VAL A 776 -21.74 -12.68 24.39
C VAL A 776 -20.60 -13.25 23.53
N ARG A 777 -20.67 -14.56 23.29
CA ARG A 777 -19.72 -15.32 22.48
C ARG A 777 -20.23 -15.46 21.05
N PHE A 778 -19.34 -15.32 20.08
CA PHE A 778 -19.62 -15.47 18.66
C PHE A 778 -18.63 -16.47 18.04
N LYS A 779 -19.15 -17.46 17.30
CA LYS A 779 -18.37 -18.46 16.56
C LYS A 779 -19.21 -19.06 15.43
N ARG A 780 -18.76 -18.87 14.20
CA ARG A 780 -19.43 -19.42 13.00
C ARG A 780 -19.57 -20.95 13.09
N GLY A 781 -20.79 -21.43 12.85
CA GLY A 781 -21.13 -22.85 12.90
C GLY A 781 -21.43 -23.40 14.29
N ASP A 782 -21.40 -22.55 15.32
CA ASP A 782 -21.71 -22.91 16.72
C ASP A 782 -22.76 -21.95 17.30
N THR A 783 -22.55 -20.64 17.19
CA THR A 783 -23.53 -19.63 17.57
C THR A 783 -24.26 -19.05 16.35
N HIS A 784 -25.46 -18.50 16.58
CA HIS A 784 -26.38 -18.02 15.54
C HIS A 784 -27.07 -16.71 15.96
N HIS A 785 -26.32 -15.76 16.50
CA HIS A 785 -26.86 -14.50 16.98
C HIS A 785 -27.12 -13.50 15.83
N VAL A 786 -26.29 -13.53 14.79
CA VAL A 786 -26.38 -12.61 13.65
C VAL A 786 -27.46 -13.09 12.66
N ASP A 787 -28.40 -12.20 12.28
CA ASP A 787 -29.31 -12.47 11.16
C ASP A 787 -28.56 -12.38 9.83
N THR A 788 -27.88 -13.47 9.49
CA THR A 788 -27.12 -13.61 8.23
C THR A 788 -28.02 -13.53 7.00
N ALA A 789 -29.32 -13.87 7.12
CA ALA A 789 -30.26 -13.70 6.03
C ALA A 789 -30.58 -12.22 5.79
N ALA A 790 -30.71 -11.39 6.83
CA ALA A 790 -30.80 -9.93 6.70
C ALA A 790 -29.54 -9.34 6.07
N LEU A 791 -28.35 -9.74 6.53
CA LEU A 791 -27.08 -9.34 5.90
C LEU A 791 -27.05 -9.68 4.40
N GLN A 792 -27.46 -10.89 4.02
CA GLN A 792 -27.49 -11.30 2.60
C GLN A 792 -28.51 -10.50 1.78
N ARG A 793 -29.69 -10.19 2.34
CA ARG A 793 -30.70 -9.35 1.65
C ARG A 793 -30.19 -7.92 1.44
N ASP A 794 -29.55 -7.36 2.45
CA ASP A 794 -28.96 -6.02 2.40
C ASP A 794 -27.80 -5.97 1.40
N TRP A 795 -26.90 -6.96 1.45
CA TRP A 795 -25.84 -7.14 0.47
C TRP A 795 -26.39 -7.25 -0.96
N ALA A 796 -27.45 -8.03 -1.18
CA ALA A 796 -28.05 -8.18 -2.50
C ALA A 796 -28.54 -6.84 -3.08
N ALA A 797 -29.16 -6.01 -2.25
CA ALA A 797 -29.59 -4.68 -2.65
C ALA A 797 -28.40 -3.74 -2.88
N PHE A 798 -27.35 -3.77 -2.04
CA PHE A 798 -26.11 -3.00 -2.26
C PHE A 798 -25.40 -3.42 -3.56
N ALA A 799 -25.22 -4.71 -3.81
CA ALA A 799 -24.57 -5.25 -5.00
C ALA A 799 -25.35 -4.91 -6.28
N THR A 800 -26.68 -4.93 -6.20
CA THR A 800 -27.56 -4.51 -7.30
C THR A 800 -27.39 -3.02 -7.58
N LEU A 801 -27.41 -2.19 -6.54
CA LEU A 801 -27.22 -0.75 -6.64
C LEU A 801 -25.86 -0.39 -7.25
N LEU A 802 -24.81 -1.06 -6.78
CA LEU A 802 -23.45 -0.90 -7.25
C LEU A 802 -23.40 -1.16 -8.76
N THR A 803 -23.90 -2.32 -9.20
CA THR A 803 -23.85 -2.75 -10.60
C THR A 803 -24.69 -1.88 -11.52
N GLN A 804 -25.93 -1.56 -11.11
CA GLN A 804 -26.89 -0.92 -11.99
C GLN A 804 -26.75 0.61 -12.02
N ARG A 805 -26.17 1.21 -10.97
CA ARG A 805 -26.18 2.67 -10.80
C ARG A 805 -24.82 3.29 -10.51
N GLU A 806 -24.01 2.69 -9.64
CA GLU A 806 -22.79 3.35 -9.15
C GLU A 806 -21.55 3.05 -10.02
N LEU A 807 -21.39 1.82 -10.54
CA LEU A 807 -20.30 1.51 -11.47
C LEU A 807 -20.34 2.36 -12.75
N PRO A 808 -21.50 2.58 -13.40
CA PRO A 808 -21.60 3.52 -14.52
C PRO A 808 -21.17 4.97 -14.16
N LYS A 809 -21.29 5.38 -12.89
CA LYS A 809 -20.80 6.70 -12.44
C LYS A 809 -19.29 6.70 -12.30
N LEU A 810 -18.70 5.61 -11.81
CA LEU A 810 -17.24 5.43 -11.77
C LEU A 810 -16.63 5.41 -13.17
N ASP A 811 -17.29 4.76 -14.14
CA ASP A 811 -16.90 4.79 -15.56
C ASP A 811 -16.85 6.22 -16.09
N ARG A 812 -17.90 7.03 -15.84
CA ARG A 812 -17.93 8.44 -16.25
C ARG A 812 -16.89 9.31 -15.54
N ALA A 813 -16.53 8.95 -14.31
CA ALA A 813 -15.46 9.61 -13.56
C ALA A 813 -14.05 9.17 -13.99
N GLY A 814 -13.94 8.21 -14.93
CA GLY A 814 -12.66 7.70 -15.41
C GLY A 814 -11.87 6.93 -14.35
N VAL A 815 -12.56 6.25 -13.42
CA VAL A 815 -11.94 5.45 -12.35
C VAL A 815 -11.67 4.04 -12.86
N GLY A 816 -10.42 3.59 -12.85
CA GLY A 816 -10.01 2.23 -13.24
C GLY A 816 -10.31 1.19 -12.16
N TYR A 817 -11.58 0.94 -11.85
CA TYR A 817 -11.99 -0.01 -10.81
C TYR A 817 -11.84 -1.48 -11.24
N ARG A 818 -11.69 -2.38 -10.26
CA ARG A 818 -11.74 -3.83 -10.49
C ARG A 818 -13.18 -4.26 -10.79
N LYS A 819 -13.42 -5.03 -11.86
CA LYS A 819 -14.75 -5.61 -12.13
C LYS A 819 -15.24 -6.39 -10.89
N PRO A 820 -16.54 -6.32 -10.51
CA PRO A 820 -17.04 -6.95 -9.28
C PRO A 820 -16.63 -8.41 -9.07
N THR A 821 -16.37 -8.79 -7.82
CA THR A 821 -16.10 -10.20 -7.41
C THR A 821 -17.35 -11.07 -7.34
N PHE A 822 -18.51 -10.45 -7.14
CA PHE A 822 -19.76 -11.13 -6.80
C PHE A 822 -20.60 -11.49 -8.02
N THR A 823 -21.53 -12.42 -7.82
CA THR A 823 -22.50 -12.83 -8.84
C THR A 823 -23.90 -12.37 -8.47
N LEU A 824 -24.53 -11.59 -9.36
CA LEU A 824 -25.95 -11.28 -9.32
C LEU A 824 -26.72 -12.25 -10.22
N THR A 825 -27.70 -12.95 -9.66
CA THR A 825 -28.64 -13.75 -10.44
C THR A 825 -29.87 -12.92 -10.79
N ASN A 826 -30.66 -13.40 -11.77
CA ASN A 826 -31.97 -12.81 -12.04
C ASN A 826 -32.84 -12.83 -10.76
N PRO A 827 -33.67 -11.79 -10.57
CA PRO A 827 -34.54 -11.65 -9.40
C PRO A 827 -35.53 -12.80 -9.24
#